data_AF-A0AAQ3L291-F1
#
_entry.id   AF-A0AAQ3L291-F1
#
_cell.length_a   1.000
_cell.length_b   1.000
_cell.length_c   1.000
_cell.angle_alpha   90.00
_cell.angle_beta   90.00
_cell.angle_gamma   90.00
#
_symmetry.space_group_name_H-M   'P 1'
#
loop_
_entity.id
_entity.type
_entity.pdbx_description
1 polymer ?
#
loop_
_entity_poly.entity_id
_entity_poly.type
_entity_poly.pdbx_seq_one_letter_code
_entity_poly.pdbx_strand_id
1 'polypeptide(L)'
;MAGATSSHLASLPPNPLSPSSSSSLIPSRSPRPWEGRVRLPRRRRPERQIGRRGVGARRWPILVLMKLNTEAPAPVGNGSKMAERLKLEELNWDHSFVRELPGDPRTDKIPRQVFRSCYSKVSPSAEVENPQLVAWSESVAELLDLHPEEFERPNFSLFFSGALPLVGGLPYAQCYGGHQFGVWAGQLGDGRAITLGELLSSRGERWELQLKGAGKTPYSRFSDGLAVLRSSIREFLCSEAMHGLGIPTTRALCLVTTGKLVSRDMFYNGNPKDEPGAIVCRVAQSFLRFGSYQIHASRGKEHLDIVPTLADYTIRHHFPHIEKMKNENLSFEMGEEGSLAVDLTSNKYAAWSVEVAERTASLVANWQGVGFTHGVLNTDNMSVLGLTIDYGPFGFLDAFDPSYTPNTTDFSRRRYCYANQPDVGLWNIAQFTGALSAAQLISEEEANYAMERYGNKFMDEYQCIMTKKLGLSKYNRQLIKVLLDNMALDKVDYTNFFRLLPNIKADTSTPNNELIAPLETVLSDIGQQRKEAWISWVKTYIEQLVSSGILDDQRKALMDSVNPKYILRNYLCQNAIDAAEQGDYEEVRRLLKLVERPYDEQPGMEKYAQLPPTWASRPAIAAGSSYTNITRGTTLTALGSPSSWLSPSGDFAFGFFPADSNSSLFLLAVWFDVTYPKAVVWSAKSEGPVPPGSTVQLTNDGQLYLRNKDGKVLWDAGVSGASSVALLDSGNLVLADASSSSNFLWESFKFPTDTLLPGQVLEQTYPNRWRPQPLSISPSHWEPVCIVLANSHLWLRQQARL
;
A
#
# COMPACT_ATOMS: atom_id res chain seq x y z
N MET A 1 -46.13 -23.24 -40.85
CA MET A 1 -46.80 -22.64 -42.03
C MET A 1 -48.11 -22.03 -41.56
N ALA A 2 -48.53 -20.89 -42.14
CA ALA A 2 -49.82 -20.20 -41.95
C ALA A 2 -50.24 -19.80 -40.50
N GLY A 3 -50.84 -18.63 -40.23
CA GLY A 3 -50.88 -17.37 -40.99
C GLY A 3 -52.25 -16.68 -41.06
N ALA A 4 -52.26 -15.35 -40.84
CA ALA A 4 -53.27 -14.37 -41.30
C ALA A 4 -54.70 -14.43 -40.68
N THR A 5 -55.55 -13.38 -40.67
CA THR A 5 -55.45 -11.89 -40.74
C THR A 5 -56.86 -11.29 -40.48
N SER A 6 -56.98 -10.06 -39.93
CA SER A 6 -57.92 -9.01 -40.40
C SER A 6 -57.72 -7.66 -39.67
N SER A 7 -58.20 -6.54 -40.26
CA SER A 7 -57.89 -5.16 -39.82
C SER A 7 -58.76 -4.07 -40.51
N HIS A 8 -59.10 -2.97 -39.82
CA HIS A 8 -59.53 -1.65 -40.36
C HIS A 8 -59.17 -0.55 -39.32
N LEU A 9 -58.61 0.65 -39.60
CA LEU A 9 -59.01 1.82 -40.43
C LEU A 9 -60.23 2.58 -39.84
N ALA A 10 -60.29 3.92 -39.64
CA ALA A 10 -59.36 5.09 -39.76
C ALA A 10 -59.82 6.20 -38.74
N SER A 11 -59.56 7.53 -38.73
CA SER A 11 -58.94 8.57 -39.61
C SER A 11 -58.52 9.85 -38.80
N LEU A 12 -58.36 11.05 -39.42
CA LEU A 12 -58.12 12.39 -38.81
C LEU A 12 -58.92 13.51 -39.58
N PRO A 13 -58.68 14.84 -39.42
CA PRO A 13 -59.38 15.84 -38.58
C PRO A 13 -60.22 16.87 -39.43
N PRO A 14 -60.79 18.00 -38.88
CA PRO A 14 -60.05 19.28 -38.74
C PRO A 14 -60.57 20.23 -37.60
N ASN A 15 -60.28 21.55 -37.68
CA ASN A 15 -60.55 22.63 -36.69
C ASN A 15 -61.07 23.90 -37.43
N PRO A 16 -61.93 24.80 -36.85
CA PRO A 16 -61.47 26.20 -36.62
C PRO A 16 -62.20 27.12 -35.57
N LEU A 17 -61.45 28.09 -35.00
CA LEU A 17 -61.73 29.54 -34.71
C LEU A 17 -63.09 30.01 -34.08
N SER A 18 -63.16 30.63 -32.88
CA SER A 18 -62.79 32.03 -32.42
C SER A 18 -64.02 33.00 -32.35
N PRO A 19 -64.09 34.14 -31.58
CA PRO A 19 -63.04 35.18 -31.41
C PRO A 19 -62.94 35.93 -30.03
N SER A 20 -61.92 36.83 -29.90
CA SER A 20 -61.81 38.09 -29.08
C SER A 20 -62.19 38.13 -27.58
N SER A 21 -61.50 38.82 -26.64
CA SER A 21 -60.39 39.81 -26.63
C SER A 21 -60.12 40.25 -25.15
N SER A 22 -59.03 40.88 -24.67
CA SER A 22 -57.70 41.27 -25.19
C SER A 22 -56.79 41.78 -24.03
N SER A 23 -55.49 42.02 -24.32
CA SER A 23 -54.53 42.98 -23.70
C SER A 23 -54.08 42.85 -22.22
N SER A 24 -52.80 43.07 -21.83
CA SER A 24 -51.54 43.12 -22.62
C SER A 24 -50.25 43.20 -21.77
N LEU A 25 -49.30 42.28 -22.02
CA LEU A 25 -47.84 42.44 -22.21
C LEU A 25 -46.94 43.25 -21.22
N ILE A 26 -45.80 42.63 -20.86
CA ILE A 26 -44.51 43.27 -20.49
C ILE A 26 -43.39 42.63 -21.35
N PRO A 27 -42.45 43.38 -21.93
CA PRO A 27 -41.45 42.84 -22.87
C PRO A 27 -40.08 42.50 -22.25
N SER A 28 -39.35 41.60 -22.93
CA SER A 28 -37.94 41.27 -22.66
C SER A 28 -36.95 42.32 -23.18
N ARG A 29 -35.83 42.55 -22.49
CA ARG A 29 -34.59 43.10 -23.09
C ARG A 29 -33.33 42.63 -22.35
N SER A 30 -32.26 42.45 -23.12
CA SER A 30 -30.90 42.11 -22.65
C SER A 30 -30.02 43.36 -22.45
N PRO A 31 -28.99 43.31 -21.59
CA PRO A 31 -27.90 44.28 -21.60
C PRO A 31 -26.55 43.68 -22.05
N ARG A 32 -25.76 44.50 -22.75
CA ARG A 32 -24.28 44.39 -22.84
C ARG A 32 -23.67 45.48 -21.91
N PRO A 33 -22.34 45.54 -21.69
CA PRO A 33 -21.77 46.15 -20.48
C PRO A 33 -21.72 47.69 -20.52
N TRP A 34 -21.41 48.31 -19.38
CA TRP A 34 -20.57 49.53 -19.32
C TRP A 34 -19.91 49.71 -17.93
N GLU A 35 -19.01 50.70 -17.81
CA GLU A 35 -18.02 50.82 -16.73
C GLU A 35 -18.49 51.56 -15.45
N GLY A 36 -17.81 51.32 -14.32
CA GLY A 36 -17.94 52.13 -13.09
C GLY A 36 -16.76 51.94 -12.13
N ARG A 37 -15.90 52.96 -11.96
CA ARG A 37 -14.66 52.88 -11.13
C ARG A 37 -14.88 53.37 -9.70
N VAL A 38 -14.55 52.57 -8.67
CA VAL A 38 -14.20 53.10 -7.33
C VAL A 38 -12.98 52.39 -6.70
N ARG A 39 -11.85 53.09 -6.77
CA ARG A 39 -10.63 53.12 -5.92
C ARG A 39 -10.35 51.99 -4.89
N LEU A 40 -9.19 51.37 -5.04
CA LEU A 40 -8.43 50.66 -3.99
C LEU A 40 -7.91 51.61 -2.88
N PRO A 41 -7.87 51.19 -1.60
CA PRO A 41 -7.12 51.87 -0.54
C PRO A 41 -5.60 51.59 -0.65
N ARG A 42 -4.76 52.62 -0.56
CA ARG A 42 -3.30 52.47 -0.47
C ARG A 42 -2.88 52.11 0.96
N ARG A 43 -2.07 51.06 1.14
CA ARG A 43 -1.33 50.84 2.40
C ARG A 43 -0.39 52.04 2.67
N ARG A 44 -0.55 52.71 3.81
CA ARG A 44 0.46 53.65 4.36
C ARG A 44 1.42 52.90 5.27
N ARG A 45 2.72 53.20 5.20
CA ARG A 45 3.65 52.99 6.32
C ARG A 45 3.42 54.10 7.36
N PRO A 46 3.57 53.78 8.66
CA PRO A 46 4.18 54.67 9.64
C PRO A 46 5.55 54.12 10.06
N GLU A 47 6.47 55.01 10.45
CA GLU A 47 7.76 54.64 11.07
C GLU A 47 7.76 54.90 12.57
N ARG A 48 8.62 54.15 13.30
CA ARG A 48 9.22 54.47 14.61
C ARG A 48 8.27 54.87 15.77
N GLN A 49 8.32 54.07 16.84
CA GLN A 49 9.24 54.41 17.94
C GLN A 49 9.57 53.20 18.82
N ILE A 50 10.59 53.36 19.69
CA ILE A 50 11.15 52.29 20.53
C ILE A 50 10.52 52.33 21.93
N GLY A 51 10.04 51.19 22.41
CA GLY A 51 9.52 51.03 23.78
C GLY A 51 9.97 49.72 24.42
N ARG A 52 11.01 49.76 25.26
CA ARG A 52 11.42 48.60 26.08
C ARG A 52 10.40 48.35 27.20
N ARG A 53 9.70 47.22 27.18
CA ARG A 53 9.21 46.50 28.38
C ARG A 53 9.35 44.99 28.15
N GLY A 54 9.90 44.29 29.15
CA GLY A 54 10.10 42.84 29.07
C GLY A 54 8.79 42.08 29.31
N VAL A 55 8.57 41.02 28.55
CA VAL A 55 7.49 40.05 28.79
C VAL A 55 8.11 38.84 29.47
N GLY A 56 7.73 38.59 30.72
CA GLY A 56 8.21 37.42 31.47
C GLY A 56 7.62 36.12 30.91
N ALA A 57 8.41 35.06 30.89
CA ALA A 57 7.97 33.74 30.42
C ALA A 57 6.85 33.21 31.31
N ARG A 58 5.61 33.16 30.78
CA ARG A 58 4.51 32.42 31.39
C ARG A 58 4.55 30.98 30.88
N ARG A 59 4.69 30.04 31.81
CA ARG A 59 4.60 28.60 31.53
C ARG A 59 3.20 28.25 31.06
N TRP A 60 3.09 27.45 30.00
CA TRP A 60 1.88 26.71 29.68
C TRP A 60 1.75 25.53 30.66
N PRO A 61 0.57 25.27 31.25
CA PRO A 61 0.38 24.13 32.14
C PRO A 61 0.09 22.84 31.37
N ILE A 62 0.88 21.81 31.68
CA ILE A 62 0.50 20.38 31.67
C ILE A 62 -0.17 19.87 30.38
N LEU A 63 0.69 19.44 29.45
CA LEU A 63 0.33 18.48 28.41
C LEU A 63 0.03 17.11 29.06
N VAL A 64 -1.19 16.59 28.94
CA VAL A 64 -1.53 15.21 29.36
C VAL A 64 -0.97 14.23 28.33
N LEU A 65 0.33 13.94 28.46
CA LEU A 65 0.96 12.82 27.77
C LEU A 65 0.43 11.51 28.36
N MET A 66 -0.48 10.85 27.66
CA MET A 66 -0.57 9.39 27.75
C MET A 66 0.74 8.80 27.21
N LYS A 67 1.71 8.59 28.11
CA LYS A 67 2.80 7.66 27.84
C LYS A 67 2.19 6.29 27.58
N LEU A 68 2.30 5.80 26.35
CA LEU A 68 2.46 4.36 26.16
C LEU A 68 3.77 3.99 26.85
N ASN A 69 3.71 3.18 27.92
CA ASN A 69 4.88 2.91 28.77
C ASN A 69 5.90 2.04 28.02
N THR A 70 6.90 2.70 27.43
CA THR A 70 8.11 2.08 26.87
C THR A 70 9.34 2.34 27.77
N GLU A 71 9.14 2.18 29.09
CA GLU A 71 10.19 2.13 30.09
C GLU A 71 10.18 0.74 30.74
N ALA A 72 11.27 -0.02 30.59
CA ALA A 72 11.43 -1.29 31.30
C ALA A 72 11.55 -1.00 32.82
N PRO A 73 10.79 -1.70 33.68
CA PRO A 73 10.72 -1.34 35.10
C PRO A 73 12.04 -1.60 35.81
N ALA A 74 12.59 -0.56 36.44
CA ALA A 74 13.69 -0.71 37.40
C ALA A 74 13.22 -1.57 38.61
N PRO A 75 14.10 -2.41 39.18
CA PRO A 75 13.68 -3.44 40.12
C PRO A 75 13.27 -2.87 41.49
N VAL A 76 11.96 -2.73 41.71
CA VAL A 76 11.39 -2.46 43.03
C VAL A 76 11.24 -3.79 43.77
N GLY A 77 12.06 -3.98 44.82
CA GLY A 77 12.11 -5.23 45.57
C GLY A 77 10.89 -5.48 46.47
N ASN A 78 9.90 -6.21 45.94
CA ASN A 78 9.07 -7.12 46.73
C ASN A 78 8.61 -8.26 45.82
N GLY A 79 8.62 -9.50 46.33
CA GLY A 79 8.65 -10.71 45.50
C GLY A 79 7.52 -10.80 44.49
N SER A 80 7.85 -10.67 43.20
CA SER A 80 6.94 -11.03 42.12
C SER A 80 6.72 -12.54 42.15
N LYS A 81 5.45 -12.96 42.25
CA LYS A 81 5.07 -14.21 41.60
C LYS A 81 5.36 -14.03 40.11
N MET A 82 6.12 -14.93 39.50
CA MET A 82 6.07 -15.05 38.04
C MET A 82 4.62 -15.35 37.64
N ALA A 83 4.17 -14.81 36.51
CA ALA A 83 2.85 -15.17 35.98
C ALA A 83 2.80 -16.69 35.79
N GLU A 84 1.71 -17.32 36.23
CA GLU A 84 1.55 -18.77 36.19
C GLU A 84 1.33 -19.19 34.73
N ARG A 85 2.41 -19.65 34.09
CA ARG A 85 2.39 -20.02 32.66
C ARG A 85 1.53 -21.26 32.46
N LEU A 86 0.56 -21.14 31.55
CA LEU A 86 -0.54 -22.08 31.31
C LEU A 86 -0.19 -23.10 30.22
N LYS A 87 -0.86 -24.25 30.26
CA LYS A 87 -0.96 -25.19 29.14
C LYS A 87 -2.14 -24.85 28.22
N LEU A 88 -2.18 -25.46 27.03
CA LEU A 88 -3.26 -25.28 26.05
C LEU A 88 -4.66 -25.62 26.62
N GLU A 89 -4.76 -26.59 27.54
CA GLU A 89 -6.01 -26.98 28.21
C GLU A 89 -6.40 -26.06 29.38
N GLU A 90 -5.48 -25.20 29.84
CA GLU A 90 -5.64 -24.30 30.99
C GLU A 90 -5.95 -22.85 30.54
N LEU A 91 -6.02 -22.60 29.21
CA LEU A 91 -6.26 -21.29 28.60
C LEU A 91 -7.64 -20.69 28.96
N ASN A 92 -7.62 -19.44 29.38
CA ASN A 92 -8.78 -18.70 29.89
C ASN A 92 -9.61 -18.05 28.76
N TRP A 93 -10.57 -18.80 28.20
CA TRP A 93 -11.48 -18.33 27.15
C TRP A 93 -12.67 -17.51 27.68
N ASP A 94 -13.00 -16.40 27.01
CA ASP A 94 -14.18 -15.56 27.33
C ASP A 94 -15.20 -15.41 26.18
N HIS A 95 -14.76 -15.41 24.92
CA HIS A 95 -15.62 -15.35 23.72
C HIS A 95 -16.66 -14.20 23.69
N SER A 96 -16.29 -13.00 24.14
CA SER A 96 -17.15 -11.80 24.13
C SER A 96 -17.74 -11.46 22.77
N PHE A 97 -17.00 -11.63 21.67
CA PHE A 97 -17.44 -11.34 20.30
C PHE A 97 -18.62 -12.24 19.92
N VAL A 98 -18.54 -13.53 20.28
CA VAL A 98 -19.59 -14.52 20.02
C VAL A 98 -20.79 -14.32 20.95
N ARG A 99 -20.56 -13.85 22.17
CA ARG A 99 -21.58 -13.63 23.20
C ARG A 99 -22.39 -12.34 23.00
N GLU A 100 -21.76 -11.26 22.56
CA GLU A 100 -22.34 -9.90 22.58
C GLU A 100 -22.76 -9.38 21.21
N LEU A 101 -22.30 -9.98 20.10
CA LEU A 101 -22.64 -9.56 18.73
C LEU A 101 -23.59 -10.55 18.03
N PRO A 102 -24.41 -10.10 17.07
CA PRO A 102 -25.32 -10.98 16.33
C PRO A 102 -24.54 -11.99 15.47
N GLY A 103 -24.75 -13.28 15.73
CA GLY A 103 -24.18 -14.38 14.96
C GLY A 103 -25.13 -14.95 13.91
N ASP A 104 -24.56 -15.53 12.84
CA ASP A 104 -25.32 -16.27 11.85
C ASP A 104 -25.95 -17.53 12.49
N PRO A 105 -27.27 -17.76 12.36
CA PRO A 105 -27.91 -18.99 12.84
C PRO A 105 -27.44 -20.25 12.10
N ARG A 106 -26.75 -20.12 10.95
CA ARG A 106 -26.19 -21.22 10.17
C ARG A 106 -24.71 -21.45 10.47
N THR A 107 -24.35 -22.73 10.66
CA THR A 107 -22.98 -23.19 10.97
C THR A 107 -22.31 -23.96 9.83
N ASP A 108 -22.91 -23.97 8.64
CA ASP A 108 -22.32 -24.60 7.46
C ASP A 108 -21.22 -23.74 6.81
N LYS A 109 -20.27 -24.41 6.15
CA LYS A 109 -19.14 -23.79 5.43
C LYS A 109 -19.41 -23.47 3.95
N ILE A 110 -20.68 -23.34 3.54
CA ILE A 110 -21.04 -23.10 2.14
C ILE A 110 -20.91 -21.59 1.83
N PRO A 111 -20.11 -21.17 0.84
CA PRO A 111 -19.95 -19.75 0.49
C PRO A 111 -21.27 -19.08 0.11
N ARG A 112 -21.62 -17.97 0.77
CA ARG A 112 -22.91 -17.28 0.61
C ARG A 112 -22.89 -15.85 1.15
N GLN A 113 -23.93 -15.08 0.84
CA GLN A 113 -24.21 -13.87 1.61
C GLN A 113 -24.69 -14.25 3.02
N VAL A 114 -24.10 -13.61 4.02
CA VAL A 114 -24.45 -13.68 5.44
C VAL A 114 -25.07 -12.33 5.80
N PHE A 115 -26.35 -12.33 6.17
CA PHE A 115 -27.11 -11.12 6.50
C PHE A 115 -27.30 -10.99 8.02
N ARG A 116 -27.47 -9.74 8.49
CA ARG A 116 -27.70 -9.33 9.88
C ARG A 116 -26.81 -9.99 10.96
N SER A 117 -25.58 -10.36 10.60
CA SER A 117 -24.63 -11.03 11.50
C SER A 117 -23.21 -10.50 11.35
N CYS A 118 -22.46 -10.41 12.46
CA CYS A 118 -21.05 -10.02 12.50
C CYS A 118 -20.08 -11.20 12.34
N TYR A 119 -20.55 -12.45 12.49
CA TYR A 119 -19.77 -13.67 12.31
C TYR A 119 -20.64 -14.87 11.92
N SER A 120 -20.02 -15.95 11.46
CA SER A 120 -20.61 -17.30 11.38
C SER A 120 -19.78 -18.26 12.23
N LYS A 121 -20.42 -19.17 12.98
CA LYS A 121 -19.70 -20.24 13.70
C LYS A 121 -19.27 -21.30 12.69
N VAL A 122 -17.97 -21.59 12.62
CA VAL A 122 -17.40 -22.53 11.64
C VAL A 122 -16.10 -23.12 12.18
N SER A 123 -15.99 -24.44 12.20
CA SER A 123 -14.77 -25.14 12.60
C SER A 123 -13.73 -25.19 11.47
N PRO A 124 -12.43 -25.25 11.79
CA PRO A 124 -11.40 -25.61 10.82
C PRO A 124 -11.75 -26.87 10.02
N SER A 125 -11.38 -26.87 8.73
CA SER A 125 -11.63 -28.02 7.86
C SER A 125 -10.67 -28.11 6.66
N ALA A 126 -9.44 -27.60 6.83
CA ALA A 126 -8.33 -27.96 5.96
C ALA A 126 -7.96 -29.45 6.18
N GLU A 127 -7.66 -30.15 5.10
CA GLU A 127 -7.08 -31.49 5.19
C GLU A 127 -5.57 -31.39 5.48
N VAL A 128 -5.08 -32.26 6.37
CA VAL A 128 -3.67 -32.29 6.79
C VAL A 128 -3.15 -33.72 6.82
N GLU A 129 -1.85 -33.87 6.66
CA GLU A 129 -1.13 -35.14 6.69
C GLU A 129 0.24 -34.87 7.32
N ASN A 130 0.48 -35.39 8.53
CA ASN A 130 1.71 -35.14 9.29
C ASN A 130 2.11 -33.63 9.36
N PRO A 131 1.24 -32.74 9.88
CA PRO A 131 1.56 -31.31 10.00
C PRO A 131 2.74 -31.08 10.96
N GLN A 132 3.66 -30.18 10.61
CA GLN A 132 4.89 -29.92 11.38
C GLN A 132 5.03 -28.45 11.78
N LEU A 133 5.69 -28.18 12.90
CA LEU A 133 5.99 -26.82 13.38
C LEU A 133 7.21 -26.24 12.65
N VAL A 134 6.98 -25.16 11.90
CA VAL A 134 8.05 -24.40 11.22
C VAL A 134 8.76 -23.50 12.23
N ALA A 135 8.01 -22.59 12.84
CA ALA A 135 8.47 -21.61 13.82
C ALA A 135 7.33 -21.16 14.74
N TRP A 136 7.69 -20.60 15.90
CA TRP A 136 6.78 -19.97 16.86
C TRP A 136 7.43 -18.73 17.48
N SER A 137 6.61 -17.80 17.97
CA SER A 137 7.10 -16.55 18.59
C SER A 137 6.98 -16.61 20.11
N GLU A 138 8.13 -16.56 20.76
CA GLU A 138 8.32 -16.59 22.20
C GLU A 138 7.56 -15.44 22.89
N SER A 139 7.74 -14.22 22.40
CA SER A 139 7.03 -13.04 22.93
C SER A 139 5.50 -13.10 22.75
N VAL A 140 4.98 -13.86 21.79
CA VAL A 140 3.52 -14.05 21.61
C VAL A 140 2.99 -15.16 22.52
N ALA A 141 3.79 -16.17 22.85
CA ALA A 141 3.45 -17.11 23.92
C ALA A 141 3.31 -16.36 25.26
N GLU A 142 4.23 -15.44 25.58
CA GLU A 142 4.17 -14.61 26.79
C GLU A 142 2.99 -13.60 26.79
N LEU A 143 2.54 -13.15 25.62
CA LEU A 143 1.30 -12.36 25.53
C LEU A 143 0.07 -13.16 25.98
N LEU A 144 0.06 -14.47 25.75
CA LEU A 144 -1.03 -15.40 26.05
C LEU A 144 -0.80 -16.23 27.34
N ASP A 145 0.24 -15.91 28.10
CA ASP A 145 0.71 -16.66 29.28
C ASP A 145 1.04 -18.15 29.01
N LEU A 146 1.26 -18.55 27.76
CA LEU A 146 1.45 -19.96 27.36
C LEU A 146 2.87 -20.47 27.67
N HIS A 147 2.99 -21.70 28.19
CA HIS A 147 4.29 -22.30 28.52
C HIS A 147 5.09 -22.73 27.26
N PRO A 148 6.40 -22.41 27.13
CA PRO A 148 7.21 -22.80 25.97
C PRO A 148 7.25 -24.30 25.64
N GLU A 149 7.18 -25.17 26.64
CA GLU A 149 7.16 -26.64 26.44
C GLU A 149 5.93 -27.12 25.65
N GLU A 150 4.84 -26.32 25.59
CA GLU A 150 3.64 -26.67 24.83
C GLU A 150 3.94 -26.79 23.33
N PHE A 151 4.91 -26.04 22.81
CA PHE A 151 5.35 -26.08 21.41
C PHE A 151 6.16 -27.35 21.07
N GLU A 152 6.65 -28.08 22.07
CA GLU A 152 7.34 -29.37 21.91
C GLU A 152 6.38 -30.57 21.95
N ARG A 153 5.10 -30.36 22.28
CA ARG A 153 4.10 -31.43 22.38
C ARG A 153 3.95 -32.15 21.02
N PRO A 154 4.00 -33.51 20.97
CA PRO A 154 3.82 -34.27 19.73
C PRO A 154 2.52 -34.02 18.97
N ASN A 155 1.50 -33.44 19.63
CA ASN A 155 0.22 -33.06 19.01
C ASN A 155 0.03 -31.54 18.83
N PHE A 156 1.02 -30.69 19.13
CA PHE A 156 0.91 -29.22 18.98
C PHE A 156 0.48 -28.83 17.57
N SER A 157 1.16 -29.36 16.55
CA SER A 157 0.88 -29.04 15.15
C SER A 157 -0.51 -29.49 14.70
N LEU A 158 -1.13 -30.49 15.34
CA LEU A 158 -2.51 -30.91 15.04
C LEU A 158 -3.55 -29.91 15.57
N PHE A 159 -3.30 -29.27 16.72
CA PHE A 159 -4.17 -28.19 17.22
C PHE A 159 -4.08 -26.95 16.32
N PHE A 160 -2.87 -26.49 16.02
CA PHE A 160 -2.66 -25.26 15.26
C PHE A 160 -2.77 -25.42 13.74
N SER A 161 -2.88 -26.66 13.23
CA SER A 161 -3.40 -26.93 11.89
C SER A 161 -4.94 -27.06 11.86
N GLY A 162 -5.61 -26.98 13.02
CA GLY A 162 -7.06 -27.14 13.15
C GLY A 162 -7.58 -28.58 13.01
N ALA A 163 -6.70 -29.58 13.02
CA ALA A 163 -7.10 -31.00 12.95
C ALA A 163 -7.61 -31.55 14.28
N LEU A 164 -7.19 -30.96 15.39
CA LEU A 164 -7.76 -31.17 16.73
C LEU A 164 -8.30 -29.85 17.29
N PRO A 165 -9.45 -29.83 17.99
CA PRO A 165 -9.94 -28.65 18.67
C PRO A 165 -9.13 -28.37 19.95
N LEU A 166 -8.90 -27.09 20.26
CA LEU A 166 -8.46 -26.68 21.60
C LEU A 166 -9.63 -26.82 22.58
N VAL A 167 -9.34 -27.29 23.81
CA VAL A 167 -10.34 -27.37 24.89
C VAL A 167 -10.85 -25.96 25.21
N GLY A 168 -12.18 -25.78 25.24
CA GLY A 168 -12.82 -24.48 25.49
C GLY A 168 -12.94 -23.54 24.28
N GLY A 169 -12.27 -23.83 23.16
CA GLY A 169 -12.35 -23.02 21.94
C GLY A 169 -13.75 -23.00 21.30
N LEU A 170 -14.12 -21.88 20.67
CA LEU A 170 -15.42 -21.65 20.04
C LEU A 170 -15.26 -21.06 18.63
N PRO A 171 -14.96 -21.89 17.60
CA PRO A 171 -14.54 -21.39 16.30
C PRO A 171 -15.58 -20.57 15.51
N TYR A 172 -15.16 -19.42 14.97
CA TYR A 172 -15.95 -18.54 14.11
C TYR A 172 -15.12 -17.87 13.01
N ALA A 173 -15.80 -17.27 12.03
CA ALA A 173 -15.21 -16.43 10.99
C ALA A 173 -16.01 -15.11 10.92
N GLN A 174 -15.33 -13.96 10.84
CA GLN A 174 -15.98 -12.64 10.86
C GLN A 174 -16.62 -12.27 9.52
N CYS A 175 -17.73 -11.54 9.57
CA CYS A 175 -18.40 -10.93 8.43
C CYS A 175 -17.94 -9.48 8.28
N TYR A 176 -17.39 -9.13 7.12
CA TYR A 176 -17.05 -7.75 6.75
C TYR A 176 -17.24 -7.54 5.24
N GLY A 177 -17.14 -6.29 4.80
CA GLY A 177 -17.08 -5.88 3.40
C GLY A 177 -15.85 -5.02 3.18
N GLY A 178 -15.75 -4.33 2.04
CA GLY A 178 -14.63 -3.42 1.83
C GLY A 178 -14.62 -2.73 0.47
N HIS A 179 -13.89 -1.62 0.40
CA HIS A 179 -13.58 -0.91 -0.84
C HIS A 179 -12.23 -1.42 -1.37
N GLN A 180 -12.27 -2.30 -2.37
CA GLN A 180 -11.08 -2.87 -2.97
C GLN A 180 -10.63 -2.00 -4.16
N PHE A 181 -9.39 -1.54 -4.12
CA PHE A 181 -8.83 -0.52 -5.05
C PHE A 181 -9.70 0.75 -5.22
N GLY A 182 -10.45 1.12 -4.17
CA GLY A 182 -11.36 2.27 -4.17
C GLY A 182 -12.80 1.98 -4.59
N VAL A 183 -13.12 0.76 -5.02
CA VAL A 183 -14.47 0.34 -5.47
C VAL A 183 -15.10 -0.58 -4.44
N TRP A 184 -16.37 -0.38 -4.10
CA TRP A 184 -17.09 -1.24 -3.15
C TRP A 184 -17.20 -2.68 -3.69
N ALA A 185 -16.64 -3.65 -2.95
CA ALA A 185 -16.57 -5.06 -3.36
C ALA A 185 -17.73 -5.92 -2.79
N GLY A 186 -18.69 -5.31 -2.09
CA GLY A 186 -19.76 -6.03 -1.41
C GLY A 186 -19.26 -6.79 -0.17
N GLN A 187 -19.83 -7.96 0.09
CA GLN A 187 -19.40 -8.81 1.20
C GLN A 187 -18.07 -9.50 0.88
N LEU A 188 -17.16 -9.41 1.85
CA LEU A 188 -15.92 -10.16 1.96
C LEU A 188 -16.07 -11.13 3.14
N GLY A 189 -15.46 -10.81 4.28
CA GLY A 189 -15.39 -11.67 5.46
C GLY A 189 -14.15 -12.57 5.47
N ASP A 190 -13.95 -13.30 6.56
CA ASP A 190 -12.80 -14.19 6.78
C ASP A 190 -12.87 -15.44 5.86
N GLY A 191 -12.60 -15.25 4.57
CA GLY A 191 -12.79 -16.28 3.53
C GLY A 191 -11.76 -17.41 3.52
N ARG A 192 -10.72 -17.33 4.35
CA ARG A 192 -9.69 -18.35 4.57
C ARG A 192 -9.09 -18.28 5.97
N ALA A 193 -9.84 -17.76 6.92
CA ALA A 193 -9.40 -17.54 8.28
C ALA A 193 -10.51 -17.93 9.25
N ILE A 194 -10.14 -18.51 10.39
CA ILE A 194 -11.07 -18.98 11.42
C ILE A 194 -10.47 -18.62 12.77
N THR A 195 -11.16 -17.74 13.50
CA THR A 195 -10.83 -17.41 14.89
C THR A 195 -11.27 -18.58 15.77
N LEU A 196 -10.34 -19.17 16.52
CA LEU A 196 -10.60 -20.28 17.46
C LEU A 196 -11.34 -19.81 18.72
N GLY A 197 -11.23 -18.53 19.06
CA GLY A 197 -11.90 -17.88 20.18
C GLY A 197 -11.13 -16.65 20.68
N GLU A 198 -11.60 -16.11 21.81
CA GLU A 198 -10.96 -15.00 22.52
C GLU A 198 -10.48 -15.44 23.90
N LEU A 199 -9.21 -15.19 24.19
CA LEU A 199 -8.58 -15.39 25.49
C LEU A 199 -8.55 -14.09 26.30
N LEU A 200 -8.49 -14.23 27.63
CA LEU A 200 -8.13 -13.17 28.58
C LEU A 200 -6.84 -13.57 29.31
N SER A 201 -5.77 -12.80 29.12
CA SER A 201 -4.46 -13.01 29.77
C SER A 201 -4.52 -12.75 31.28
N SER A 202 -3.48 -13.18 32.00
CA SER A 202 -3.22 -12.88 33.41
C SER A 202 -3.20 -11.36 33.72
N ARG A 203 -2.91 -10.55 32.70
CA ARG A 203 -2.89 -9.07 32.74
C ARG A 203 -4.26 -8.44 32.46
N GLY A 204 -5.29 -9.25 32.19
CA GLY A 204 -6.64 -8.80 31.83
C GLY A 204 -6.78 -8.33 30.38
N GLU A 205 -5.83 -8.69 29.50
CA GLU A 205 -5.84 -8.27 28.09
C GLU A 205 -6.56 -9.32 27.23
N ARG A 206 -7.41 -8.86 26.31
CA ARG A 206 -8.16 -9.71 25.37
C ARG A 206 -7.34 -10.01 24.11
N TRP A 207 -7.37 -11.26 23.65
CA TRP A 207 -6.68 -11.69 22.43
C TRP A 207 -7.51 -12.70 21.60
N GLU A 208 -7.84 -12.36 20.35
CA GLU A 208 -8.37 -13.30 19.35
C GLU A 208 -7.22 -14.18 18.80
N LEU A 209 -7.40 -15.50 18.75
CA LEU A 209 -6.48 -16.46 18.10
C LEU A 209 -7.07 -16.91 16.76
N GLN A 210 -6.43 -16.57 15.63
CA GLN A 210 -6.99 -16.82 14.29
C GLN A 210 -6.08 -17.67 13.40
N LEU A 211 -6.54 -18.87 13.04
CA LEU A 211 -5.87 -19.73 12.07
C LEU A 211 -6.19 -19.28 10.63
N LYS A 212 -5.17 -18.88 9.88
CA LYS A 212 -5.29 -18.45 8.48
C LYS A 212 -4.71 -19.53 7.55
N GLY A 213 -5.53 -19.99 6.61
CA GLY A 213 -5.33 -21.21 5.82
C GLY A 213 -6.17 -22.42 6.28
N ALA A 214 -6.99 -22.28 7.32
CA ALA A 214 -7.68 -23.37 8.02
C ALA A 214 -8.91 -23.96 7.30
N GLY A 215 -9.15 -23.63 6.03
CA GLY A 215 -10.23 -24.18 5.20
C GLY A 215 -11.37 -23.20 4.91
N LYS A 216 -12.46 -23.73 4.32
CA LYS A 216 -13.58 -22.93 3.82
C LYS A 216 -14.50 -22.39 4.91
N THR A 217 -15.07 -21.23 4.66
CA THR A 217 -16.06 -20.53 5.48
C THR A 217 -17.20 -20.01 4.57
N PRO A 218 -18.33 -19.51 5.11
CA PRO A 218 -19.34 -18.78 4.33
C PRO A 218 -18.79 -17.61 3.51
N TYR A 219 -17.59 -17.12 3.85
CA TYR A 219 -16.94 -15.94 3.27
C TYR A 219 -15.92 -16.28 2.18
N SER A 220 -15.64 -17.57 1.89
CA SER A 220 -14.60 -17.97 0.92
C SER A 220 -14.85 -17.51 -0.52
N ARG A 221 -16.10 -17.13 -0.87
CA ARG A 221 -16.53 -16.80 -2.24
C ARG A 221 -16.16 -17.95 -3.19
N PHE A 222 -15.17 -17.74 -4.07
CA PHE A 222 -14.65 -18.74 -5.02
C PHE A 222 -13.32 -19.40 -4.59
N SER A 223 -12.79 -19.02 -3.42
CA SER A 223 -11.51 -19.54 -2.89
C SER A 223 -11.65 -20.93 -2.27
N ASP A 224 -10.53 -21.63 -2.14
CA ASP A 224 -10.43 -22.93 -1.47
C ASP A 224 -10.37 -22.83 0.07
N GLY A 225 -10.11 -21.64 0.62
CA GLY A 225 -9.95 -21.42 2.07
C GLY A 225 -8.55 -21.75 2.61
N LEU A 226 -7.58 -22.06 1.73
CA LEU A 226 -6.24 -22.54 2.11
C LEU A 226 -5.15 -21.47 1.95
N ALA A 227 -4.01 -21.67 2.61
CA ALA A 227 -2.81 -20.85 2.48
C ALA A 227 -1.58 -21.73 2.21
N VAL A 228 -0.54 -21.11 1.64
CA VAL A 228 0.69 -21.79 1.20
C VAL A 228 1.89 -21.29 2.00
N LEU A 229 2.86 -22.18 2.21
CA LEU A 229 4.04 -21.99 3.06
C LEU A 229 4.74 -20.66 2.79
N ARG A 230 5.00 -20.35 1.51
CA ARG A 230 5.55 -19.08 1.05
C ARG A 230 4.79 -17.84 1.54
N SER A 231 3.46 -17.87 1.49
CA SER A 231 2.62 -16.77 1.97
C SER A 231 2.58 -16.70 3.50
N SER A 232 2.54 -17.86 4.17
CA SER A 232 2.41 -17.96 5.62
C SER A 232 3.72 -17.64 6.35
N ILE A 233 4.89 -17.95 5.76
CA ILE A 233 6.23 -17.49 6.22
C ILE A 233 6.30 -15.96 6.18
N ARG A 234 5.89 -15.36 5.05
CA ARG A 234 5.93 -13.90 4.87
C ARG A 234 5.03 -13.17 5.86
N GLU A 235 3.82 -13.68 6.12
CA GLU A 235 2.93 -13.11 7.14
C GLU A 235 3.48 -13.31 8.56
N PHE A 236 3.92 -14.52 8.91
CA PHE A 236 4.53 -14.81 10.21
C PHE A 236 5.74 -13.90 10.51
N LEU A 237 6.71 -13.84 9.61
CA LEU A 237 7.91 -13.02 9.81
C LEU A 237 7.61 -11.52 9.81
N CYS A 238 6.65 -11.03 9.02
CA CYS A 238 6.36 -9.59 8.93
C CYS A 238 5.50 -9.08 10.08
N SER A 239 4.61 -9.90 10.64
CA SER A 239 3.97 -9.66 11.94
C SER A 239 5.00 -9.35 13.01
N GLU A 240 6.01 -10.22 13.15
CA GLU A 240 6.98 -10.11 14.22
C GLU A 240 8.06 -9.03 13.94
N ALA A 241 8.44 -8.84 12.67
CA ALA A 241 9.34 -7.75 12.27
C ALA A 241 8.74 -6.36 12.50
N MET A 242 7.45 -6.17 12.23
CA MET A 242 6.80 -4.88 12.50
C MET A 242 6.70 -4.62 14.00
N HIS A 243 6.50 -5.66 14.82
CA HIS A 243 6.57 -5.55 16.28
C HIS A 243 7.97 -5.18 16.77
N GLY A 244 9.03 -5.82 16.26
CA GLY A 244 10.42 -5.49 16.59
C GLY A 244 10.84 -4.07 16.17
N LEU A 245 10.22 -3.53 15.12
CA LEU A 245 10.32 -2.12 14.71
C LEU A 245 9.44 -1.16 15.57
N GLY A 246 8.76 -1.67 16.59
CA GLY A 246 7.86 -0.88 17.46
C GLY A 246 6.55 -0.44 16.79
N ILE A 247 6.21 -0.98 15.61
CA ILE A 247 5.05 -0.57 14.83
C ILE A 247 3.82 -1.44 15.21
N PRO A 248 2.65 -0.86 15.51
CA PRO A 248 1.45 -1.63 15.85
C PRO A 248 1.04 -2.61 14.75
N THR A 249 0.75 -3.85 15.14
CA THR A 249 0.49 -4.96 14.20
C THR A 249 -0.26 -6.14 14.83
N THR A 250 -0.95 -6.94 14.00
CA THR A 250 -1.36 -8.30 14.35
C THR A 250 -0.14 -9.21 14.47
N ARG A 251 0.00 -9.91 15.59
CA ARG A 251 1.11 -10.81 15.93
C ARG A 251 0.93 -12.21 15.31
N ALA A 252 1.99 -13.02 15.33
CA ALA A 252 1.94 -14.41 14.89
C ALA A 252 2.52 -15.37 15.95
N LEU A 253 1.67 -16.25 16.50
CA LEU A 253 2.03 -17.21 17.54
C LEU A 253 2.87 -18.36 16.98
N CYS A 254 2.42 -18.97 15.89
CA CYS A 254 3.09 -20.10 15.27
C CYS A 254 2.74 -20.27 13.79
N LEU A 255 3.60 -20.98 13.07
CA LEU A 255 3.45 -21.39 11.69
C LEU A 255 3.62 -22.90 11.58
N VAL A 256 2.61 -23.59 11.03
CA VAL A 256 2.65 -25.04 10.79
C VAL A 256 2.44 -25.38 9.32
N THR A 257 3.09 -26.42 8.82
CA THR A 257 2.74 -27.03 7.53
C THR A 257 1.45 -27.86 7.65
N THR A 258 0.75 -28.08 6.54
CA THR A 258 -0.34 -29.07 6.48
C THR A 258 0.11 -30.44 5.95
N GLY A 259 1.32 -30.51 5.35
CA GLY A 259 1.81 -31.69 4.62
C GLY A 259 1.03 -32.04 3.34
N LYS A 260 -0.01 -31.27 3.00
CA LYS A 260 -0.73 -31.33 1.72
C LYS A 260 -0.20 -30.26 0.77
N LEU A 261 -0.26 -30.53 -0.53
CA LEU A 261 -0.03 -29.52 -1.57
C LEU A 261 -1.31 -28.72 -1.85
N VAL A 262 -1.15 -27.47 -2.29
CA VAL A 262 -2.22 -26.52 -2.55
C VAL A 262 -1.92 -25.76 -3.85
N SER A 263 -2.80 -25.91 -4.85
CA SER A 263 -2.57 -25.35 -6.19
C SER A 263 -2.79 -23.83 -6.24
N ARG A 264 -1.84 -23.10 -6.82
CA ARG A 264 -1.80 -21.62 -6.88
C ARG A 264 -1.24 -21.12 -8.20
N ASP A 265 -2.00 -20.26 -8.87
CA ASP A 265 -1.47 -19.36 -9.90
C ASP A 265 -0.98 -18.09 -9.21
N MET A 266 0.32 -18.05 -8.88
CA MET A 266 0.95 -16.92 -8.17
C MET A 266 0.93 -15.61 -8.98
N PHE A 267 0.90 -15.69 -10.32
CA PHE A 267 1.01 -14.54 -11.20
C PHE A 267 -0.30 -14.16 -11.89
N TYR A 268 -1.39 -14.91 -11.65
CA TYR A 268 -2.68 -14.78 -12.32
C TYR A 268 -2.55 -14.88 -13.87
N ASN A 269 -1.63 -15.72 -14.34
CA ASN A 269 -1.27 -15.84 -15.76
C ASN A 269 -1.75 -17.15 -16.43
N GLY A 270 -2.56 -17.95 -15.74
CA GLY A 270 -3.10 -19.22 -16.20
C GLY A 270 -2.23 -20.46 -15.91
N ASN A 271 -1.10 -20.32 -15.22
CA ASN A 271 -0.17 -21.41 -14.95
C ASN A 271 -0.09 -21.73 -13.44
N PRO A 272 -1.07 -22.46 -12.88
CA PRO A 272 -1.03 -22.87 -11.49
C PRO A 272 0.13 -23.83 -11.23
N LYS A 273 0.72 -23.72 -10.03
CA LYS A 273 1.69 -24.66 -9.46
C LYS A 273 1.19 -25.14 -8.11
N ASP A 274 1.56 -26.36 -7.75
CA ASP A 274 1.27 -26.91 -6.44
C ASP A 274 2.36 -26.48 -5.45
N GLU A 275 1.99 -25.65 -4.47
CA GLU A 275 2.86 -25.18 -3.40
C GLU A 275 2.56 -25.93 -2.08
N PRO A 276 3.51 -26.10 -1.14
CA PRO A 276 3.24 -26.69 0.16
C PRO A 276 2.19 -25.89 0.95
N GLY A 277 1.18 -26.56 1.50
CA GLY A 277 0.15 -25.95 2.34
C GLY A 277 0.67 -25.62 3.75
N ALA A 278 0.23 -24.50 4.30
CA ALA A 278 0.60 -24.06 5.65
C ALA A 278 -0.47 -23.18 6.30
N ILE A 279 -0.52 -23.23 7.63
CA ILE A 279 -1.45 -22.46 8.46
C ILE A 279 -0.65 -21.60 9.45
N VAL A 280 -0.98 -20.30 9.52
CA VAL A 280 -0.41 -19.38 10.51
C VAL A 280 -1.46 -19.05 11.58
N CYS A 281 -1.08 -19.16 12.85
CA CYS A 281 -1.89 -18.72 13.98
C CYS A 281 -1.57 -17.26 14.30
N ARG A 282 -2.48 -16.38 13.92
CA ARG A 282 -2.43 -14.93 14.14
C ARG A 282 -2.99 -14.61 15.51
N VAL A 283 -2.50 -13.54 16.13
CA VAL A 283 -2.94 -13.07 17.46
C VAL A 283 -3.13 -11.55 17.41
N ALA A 284 -4.30 -11.07 17.83
CA ALA A 284 -4.60 -9.63 17.88
C ALA A 284 -5.61 -9.33 18.97
N GLN A 285 -5.63 -8.11 19.51
CA GLN A 285 -6.65 -7.69 20.48
C GLN A 285 -8.06 -7.71 19.85
N SER A 286 -8.17 -7.38 18.56
CA SER A 286 -9.25 -7.86 17.69
C SER A 286 -8.85 -7.77 16.20
N PHE A 287 -9.47 -8.60 15.36
CA PHE A 287 -9.40 -8.55 13.89
C PHE A 287 -10.47 -7.63 13.25
N LEU A 288 -11.16 -6.78 14.02
CA LEU A 288 -12.13 -5.81 13.51
C LEU A 288 -11.49 -4.76 12.57
N ARG A 289 -12.19 -4.49 11.47
CA ARG A 289 -11.74 -3.65 10.35
C ARG A 289 -12.72 -2.51 10.07
N PHE A 290 -12.31 -1.47 9.35
CA PHE A 290 -13.25 -0.44 8.85
C PHE A 290 -14.36 -1.10 8.00
N GLY A 291 -13.99 -2.09 7.20
CA GLY A 291 -14.90 -2.96 6.43
C GLY A 291 -15.98 -3.69 7.25
N SER A 292 -15.75 -3.93 8.55
CA SER A 292 -16.72 -4.59 9.45
C SER A 292 -17.95 -3.70 9.72
N TYR A 293 -17.79 -2.37 9.75
CA TYR A 293 -18.91 -1.43 9.91
C TYR A 293 -19.58 -1.14 8.55
N GLN A 294 -18.76 -1.00 7.50
CA GLN A 294 -19.21 -0.66 6.15
C GLN A 294 -20.22 -1.66 5.59
N ILE A 295 -20.08 -2.96 5.84
CA ILE A 295 -21.01 -3.99 5.33
C ILE A 295 -22.42 -3.89 5.92
N HIS A 296 -22.55 -3.31 7.13
CA HIS A 296 -23.84 -3.08 7.77
C HIS A 296 -24.46 -1.78 7.24
N ALA A 297 -23.67 -0.70 7.18
CA ALA A 297 -24.10 0.57 6.58
C ALA A 297 -24.52 0.43 5.09
N SER A 298 -23.78 -0.34 4.29
CA SER A 298 -24.04 -0.51 2.85
C SER A 298 -25.31 -1.31 2.52
N ARG A 299 -25.92 -1.99 3.50
CA ARG A 299 -27.08 -2.88 3.31
C ARG A 299 -28.42 -2.23 3.67
N GLY A 300 -28.42 -0.93 3.96
CA GLY A 300 -29.63 -0.15 4.22
C GLY A 300 -30.21 -0.37 5.61
N LYS A 301 -31.42 0.17 5.83
CA LYS A 301 -31.99 0.39 7.17
C LYS A 301 -32.14 -0.89 8.02
N GLU A 302 -32.36 -2.05 7.41
CA GLU A 302 -32.55 -3.33 8.12
C GLU A 302 -31.25 -3.94 8.68
N HIS A 303 -30.10 -3.33 8.41
CA HIS A 303 -28.78 -3.74 8.92
C HIS A 303 -28.09 -2.67 9.75
N LEU A 304 -28.62 -1.45 9.74
CA LEU A 304 -27.97 -0.24 10.24
C LEU A 304 -27.87 -0.22 11.78
N ASP A 305 -28.77 -0.93 12.44
CA ASP A 305 -28.82 -1.23 13.89
C ASP A 305 -27.59 -1.99 14.40
N ILE A 306 -26.89 -2.70 13.53
CA ILE A 306 -25.69 -3.45 13.90
C ILE A 306 -24.46 -2.53 13.99
N VAL A 307 -24.45 -1.38 13.31
CA VAL A 307 -23.32 -0.42 13.39
C VAL A 307 -23.12 0.15 14.80
N PRO A 308 -24.14 0.71 15.51
CA PRO A 308 -23.98 1.09 16.91
C PRO A 308 -23.65 -0.10 17.81
N THR A 309 -24.29 -1.24 17.61
CA THR A 309 -24.04 -2.46 18.40
C THR A 309 -22.56 -2.86 18.35
N LEU A 310 -21.95 -2.82 17.15
CA LEU A 310 -20.55 -3.13 16.93
C LEU A 310 -19.60 -2.02 17.44
N ALA A 311 -19.98 -0.76 17.31
CA ALA A 311 -19.22 0.37 17.86
C ALA A 311 -19.22 0.35 19.40
N ASP A 312 -20.37 0.09 20.04
CA ASP A 312 -20.52 -0.09 21.49
C ASP A 312 -19.66 -1.23 22.02
N TYR A 313 -19.64 -2.38 21.33
CA TYR A 313 -18.76 -3.50 21.64
C TYR A 313 -17.28 -3.08 21.57
N THR A 314 -16.90 -2.42 20.47
CA THR A 314 -15.51 -2.03 20.20
C THR A 314 -14.99 -1.03 21.22
N ILE A 315 -15.79 -0.02 21.56
CA ILE A 315 -15.45 0.97 22.58
C ILE A 315 -15.32 0.29 23.95
N ARG A 316 -16.28 -0.56 24.34
CA ARG A 316 -16.29 -1.27 25.63
C ARG A 316 -15.06 -2.13 25.87
N HIS A 317 -14.65 -2.93 24.87
CA HIS A 317 -13.58 -3.92 25.03
C HIS A 317 -12.19 -3.46 24.57
N HIS A 318 -12.09 -2.44 23.70
CA HIS A 318 -10.81 -2.00 23.11
C HIS A 318 -10.49 -0.50 23.29
N PHE A 319 -11.47 0.32 23.68
CA PHE A 319 -11.27 1.73 24.03
C PHE A 319 -11.96 2.11 25.38
N PRO A 320 -11.78 1.34 26.46
CA PRO A 320 -12.57 1.47 27.69
C PRO A 320 -12.36 2.78 28.46
N HIS A 321 -11.35 3.58 28.11
CA HIS A 321 -11.18 4.96 28.59
C HIS A 321 -12.21 5.92 27.97
N ILE A 322 -12.65 5.69 26.74
CA ILE A 322 -13.67 6.53 26.08
C ILE A 322 -15.04 6.34 26.74
N GLU A 323 -15.42 5.11 27.12
CA GLU A 323 -16.69 4.90 27.85
C GLU A 323 -16.68 5.58 29.24
N LYS A 324 -15.50 5.76 29.85
CA LYS A 324 -15.34 6.46 31.13
C LYS A 324 -15.47 7.98 31.00
N MET A 325 -15.17 8.58 29.84
CA MET A 325 -15.28 10.04 29.62
C MET A 325 -16.68 10.59 29.96
N LYS A 326 -17.73 9.79 29.76
CA LYS A 326 -19.12 10.15 30.12
C LYS A 326 -19.35 10.53 31.59
N ASN A 327 -18.43 10.18 32.49
CA ASN A 327 -18.56 10.42 33.93
C ASN A 327 -17.73 11.62 34.43
N GLU A 328 -16.91 12.24 33.57
CA GLU A 328 -16.01 13.34 33.95
C GLU A 328 -16.18 14.52 32.97
N ASN A 329 -16.52 15.71 33.50
CA ASN A 329 -16.72 16.94 32.72
C ASN A 329 -15.38 17.51 32.21
N LEU A 330 -14.75 16.83 31.24
CA LEU A 330 -13.47 17.17 30.64
C LEU A 330 -13.60 18.20 29.50
N SER A 331 -14.10 19.40 29.82
CA SER A 331 -14.25 20.48 28.84
C SER A 331 -12.92 20.83 28.15
N PHE A 332 -12.76 20.44 26.88
CA PHE A 332 -11.62 20.78 26.05
C PHE A 332 -11.73 22.22 25.52
N GLU A 333 -11.01 23.16 26.13
CA GLU A 333 -10.79 24.48 25.52
C GLU A 333 -9.81 24.37 24.35
N MET A 334 -10.33 24.42 23.11
CA MET A 334 -9.54 24.71 21.91
C MET A 334 -9.65 26.20 21.54
N GLY A 335 -8.58 26.75 20.96
CA GLY A 335 -8.30 28.18 20.97
C GLY A 335 -8.87 29.05 19.83
N GLU A 336 -8.73 30.36 20.06
CA GLU A 336 -9.09 31.53 19.24
C GLU A 336 -10.56 31.69 18.83
N GLU A 337 -11.07 32.91 19.02
CA GLU A 337 -12.48 33.30 18.83
C GLU A 337 -12.89 33.14 17.36
N GLY A 338 -13.74 32.14 17.08
CA GLY A 338 -14.34 31.92 15.76
C GLY A 338 -14.16 30.53 15.17
N SER A 339 -13.37 29.65 15.80
CA SER A 339 -13.42 28.21 15.49
C SER A 339 -14.73 27.60 16.01
N LEU A 340 -15.33 26.70 15.23
CA LEU A 340 -16.47 25.88 15.69
C LEU A 340 -15.93 24.76 16.56
N ALA A 341 -15.89 24.99 17.88
CA ALA A 341 -15.46 24.00 18.85
C ALA A 341 -16.40 22.79 18.85
N VAL A 342 -15.93 21.66 18.31
CA VAL A 342 -16.60 20.36 18.38
C VAL A 342 -16.35 19.78 19.77
N ASP A 343 -17.38 19.74 20.62
CA ASP A 343 -17.30 19.11 21.94
C ASP A 343 -17.34 17.58 21.83
N LEU A 344 -16.16 17.00 21.67
CA LEU A 344 -15.94 15.56 21.63
C LEU A 344 -16.39 14.82 22.91
N THR A 345 -16.55 15.51 24.06
CA THR A 345 -16.99 14.84 25.30
C THR A 345 -18.49 14.55 25.31
N SER A 346 -19.27 15.29 24.51
CA SER A 346 -20.70 15.04 24.33
C SER A 346 -20.99 13.74 23.55
N ASN A 347 -20.09 13.30 22.65
CA ASN A 347 -20.29 12.14 21.79
C ASN A 347 -19.10 11.17 21.78
N LYS A 348 -19.26 10.04 22.47
CA LYS A 348 -18.23 8.99 22.52
C LYS A 348 -17.85 8.39 21.15
N TYR A 349 -18.73 8.44 20.16
CA TYR A 349 -18.44 7.91 18.82
C TYR A 349 -17.54 8.87 18.02
N ALA A 350 -17.63 10.18 18.29
CA ALA A 350 -16.73 11.17 17.72
C ALA A 350 -15.34 11.13 18.39
N ALA A 351 -15.29 11.05 19.72
CA ALA A 351 -14.03 10.80 20.44
C ALA A 351 -13.32 9.52 19.96
N TRP A 352 -14.08 8.44 19.74
CA TRP A 352 -13.56 7.19 19.19
C TRP A 352 -13.12 7.30 17.73
N SER A 353 -13.90 7.95 16.84
CA SER A 353 -13.50 8.09 15.44
C SER A 353 -12.24 8.96 15.27
N VAL A 354 -12.06 9.96 16.13
CA VAL A 354 -10.81 10.73 16.26
C VAL A 354 -9.64 9.85 16.69
N GLU A 355 -9.79 8.99 17.71
CA GLU A 355 -8.69 8.12 18.14
C GLU A 355 -8.34 7.06 17.07
N VAL A 356 -9.33 6.49 16.38
CA VAL A 356 -9.10 5.60 15.23
C VAL A 356 -8.33 6.32 14.13
N ALA A 357 -8.68 7.58 13.85
CA ALA A 357 -7.98 8.42 12.88
C ALA A 357 -6.53 8.72 13.31
N GLU A 358 -6.29 9.12 14.56
CA GLU A 358 -4.93 9.42 15.07
C GLU A 358 -4.02 8.19 15.17
N ARG A 359 -4.57 7.04 15.57
CA ARG A 359 -3.85 5.76 15.55
C ARG A 359 -3.47 5.36 14.12
N THR A 360 -4.39 5.50 13.17
CA THR A 360 -4.14 5.20 11.75
C THR A 360 -3.11 6.16 11.15
N ALA A 361 -3.17 7.46 11.48
CA ALA A 361 -2.19 8.44 11.06
C ALA A 361 -0.78 8.12 11.59
N SER A 362 -0.68 7.74 12.86
CA SER A 362 0.59 7.33 13.48
C SER A 362 1.14 6.04 12.87
N LEU A 363 0.27 5.07 12.58
CA LEU A 363 0.63 3.82 11.91
C LEU A 363 1.26 4.08 10.53
N VAL A 364 0.59 4.86 9.68
CA VAL A 364 1.08 5.18 8.34
C VAL A 364 2.34 6.04 8.39
N ALA A 365 2.45 7.00 9.33
CA ALA A 365 3.69 7.76 9.52
C ALA A 365 4.89 6.86 9.88
N ASN A 366 4.68 5.83 10.69
CA ASN A 366 5.72 4.84 11.00
C ASN A 366 6.05 3.95 9.79
N TRP A 367 5.07 3.56 8.98
CA TRP A 367 5.33 2.85 7.71
C TRP A 367 6.24 3.68 6.78
N GLN A 368 5.97 4.98 6.63
CA GLN A 368 6.88 5.87 5.88
C GLN A 368 8.28 5.92 6.54
N GLY A 369 8.35 6.00 7.87
CA GLY A 369 9.61 6.07 8.64
C GLY A 369 10.57 4.89 8.48
N VAL A 370 10.06 3.70 8.16
CA VAL A 370 10.86 2.47 7.93
C VAL A 370 10.86 2.02 6.46
N GLY A 371 10.24 2.77 5.55
CA GLY A 371 10.13 2.38 4.14
C GLY A 371 9.17 1.20 3.89
N PHE A 372 8.23 0.90 4.79
CA PHE A 372 7.28 -0.19 4.60
C PHE A 372 6.15 0.19 3.65
N THR A 373 5.88 -0.66 2.66
CA THR A 373 4.73 -0.53 1.74
C THR A 373 3.84 -1.76 1.86
N HIS A 374 2.57 -1.54 2.20
CA HIS A 374 1.59 -2.61 2.44
C HIS A 374 1.06 -3.24 1.13
N GLY A 375 0.96 -2.46 0.05
CA GLY A 375 0.54 -2.91 -1.28
C GLY A 375 -0.95 -3.23 -1.48
N VAL A 376 -1.76 -3.33 -0.40
CA VAL A 376 -3.21 -3.63 -0.47
C VAL A 376 -4.00 -2.88 0.63
N LEU A 377 -3.95 -1.55 0.62
CA LEU A 377 -4.64 -0.70 1.61
C LEU A 377 -6.13 -0.48 1.26
N ASN A 378 -6.86 -1.58 1.09
CA ASN A 378 -8.32 -1.58 1.01
C ASN A 378 -8.95 -1.33 2.40
N THR A 379 -10.19 -0.87 2.50
CA THR A 379 -10.85 -0.66 3.82
C THR A 379 -11.11 -1.96 4.60
N ASP A 380 -11.12 -3.13 3.93
CA ASP A 380 -11.07 -4.45 4.58
C ASP A 380 -9.74 -4.72 5.29
N ASN A 381 -8.64 -4.08 4.91
CA ASN A 381 -7.31 -4.25 5.52
C ASN A 381 -6.91 -3.10 6.47
N MET A 382 -7.88 -2.31 6.92
CA MET A 382 -7.64 -1.24 7.91
C MET A 382 -8.20 -1.66 9.26
N SER A 383 -7.33 -2.03 10.21
CA SER A 383 -7.72 -2.40 11.57
C SER A 383 -8.28 -1.19 12.32
N VAL A 384 -9.43 -1.35 12.99
CA VAL A 384 -10.02 -0.28 13.80
C VAL A 384 -9.22 0.02 15.08
N LEU A 385 -8.27 -0.84 15.46
CA LEU A 385 -7.35 -0.61 16.57
C LEU A 385 -6.06 0.14 16.14
N GLY A 386 -5.89 0.41 14.84
CA GLY A 386 -4.66 1.01 14.28
C GLY A 386 -3.50 0.04 14.13
N LEU A 387 -3.77 -1.25 13.86
CA LEU A 387 -2.77 -2.29 13.64
C LEU A 387 -2.48 -2.51 12.15
N THR A 388 -1.22 -2.78 11.79
CA THR A 388 -0.85 -3.46 10.53
C THR A 388 -1.53 -4.83 10.50
N ILE A 389 -2.21 -5.18 9.39
CA ILE A 389 -3.05 -6.39 9.30
C ILE A 389 -3.08 -6.94 7.85
N ASP A 390 -3.21 -8.25 7.70
CA ASP A 390 -3.31 -8.95 6.41
C ASP A 390 -2.13 -8.70 5.44
N TYR A 391 -0.95 -9.16 5.87
CA TYR A 391 0.28 -9.22 5.10
C TYR A 391 0.14 -10.07 3.82
N GLY A 392 -0.18 -9.41 2.71
CA GLY A 392 -0.17 -9.99 1.36
C GLY A 392 1.12 -9.64 0.60
N PRO A 393 1.02 -9.04 -0.60
CA PRO A 393 2.17 -8.53 -1.33
C PRO A 393 2.67 -7.21 -0.70
N PHE A 394 3.26 -7.28 0.49
CA PHE A 394 3.98 -6.16 1.12
C PHE A 394 5.45 -6.11 0.65
N GLY A 395 6.14 -5.02 0.95
CA GLY A 395 7.59 -4.90 0.77
C GLY A 395 8.15 -3.70 1.52
N PHE A 396 9.34 -3.86 2.09
CA PHE A 396 10.14 -2.74 2.53
C PHE A 396 10.92 -2.18 1.33
N LEU A 397 11.19 -0.86 1.33
CA LEU A 397 12.11 -0.24 0.40
C LEU A 397 13.53 -0.76 0.65
N ASP A 398 14.08 -1.42 -0.36
CA ASP A 398 15.52 -1.53 -0.54
C ASP A 398 16.04 -0.15 -1.04
N ALA A 399 16.15 0.03 -2.36
CA ALA A 399 16.33 1.35 -2.96
C ALA A 399 15.13 2.28 -2.69
N PHE A 400 15.37 3.55 -2.36
CA PHE A 400 14.30 4.52 -2.17
C PHE A 400 13.63 4.88 -3.51
N ASP A 401 12.34 4.52 -3.64
CA ASP A 401 11.52 4.87 -4.78
C ASP A 401 10.11 5.27 -4.31
N PRO A 402 9.72 6.56 -4.41
CA PRO A 402 8.38 7.01 -4.05
C PRO A 402 7.24 6.27 -4.78
N SER A 403 7.49 5.76 -5.98
CA SER A 403 6.53 5.04 -6.82
C SER A 403 6.49 3.53 -6.57
N TYR A 404 7.31 3.01 -5.64
CA TYR A 404 7.38 1.59 -5.33
C TYR A 404 6.03 1.04 -4.86
N THR A 405 5.50 0.06 -5.59
CA THR A 405 4.44 -0.82 -5.07
C THR A 405 4.92 -2.27 -5.16
N PRO A 406 4.88 -3.04 -4.06
CA PRO A 406 5.22 -4.46 -4.04
C PRO A 406 4.15 -5.36 -4.69
N ASN A 407 2.98 -4.80 -5.00
CA ASN A 407 1.84 -5.52 -5.54
C ASN A 407 1.81 -5.47 -7.08
N THR A 408 2.07 -6.62 -7.72
CA THR A 408 2.03 -6.78 -9.19
C THR A 408 0.69 -6.39 -9.81
N THR A 409 -0.43 -6.59 -9.09
CA THR A 409 -1.77 -6.19 -9.56
C THR A 409 -2.03 -4.68 -9.46
N ASP A 410 -1.19 -3.94 -8.74
CA ASP A 410 -1.24 -2.48 -8.61
C ASP A 410 -0.29 -1.76 -9.58
N PHE A 411 0.58 -2.47 -10.34
CA PHE A 411 1.61 -1.85 -11.19
C PHE A 411 1.08 -0.78 -12.18
N SER A 412 -0.14 -0.96 -12.70
CA SER A 412 -0.79 -0.06 -13.67
C SER A 412 -1.50 1.15 -13.05
N ARG A 413 -1.74 1.16 -11.73
CA ARG A 413 -2.46 2.24 -11.03
C ARG A 413 -1.66 2.89 -9.90
N ARG A 414 -0.73 2.13 -9.30
CA ARG A 414 0.12 2.49 -8.17
C ARG A 414 -0.66 3.13 -7.02
N ARG A 415 -1.91 2.69 -6.80
CA ARG A 415 -2.80 3.23 -5.76
C ARG A 415 -2.21 3.01 -4.38
N TYR A 416 -1.51 1.89 -4.17
CA TYR A 416 -0.94 1.49 -2.89
C TYR A 416 0.59 1.51 -2.90
N CYS A 417 1.19 2.37 -3.73
CA CYS A 417 2.62 2.64 -3.68
C CYS A 417 3.01 3.43 -2.42
N TYR A 418 4.30 3.39 -2.09
CA TYR A 418 4.89 4.02 -0.92
C TYR A 418 4.44 5.47 -0.70
N ALA A 419 4.50 6.33 -1.72
CA ALA A 419 4.12 7.74 -1.58
C ALA A 419 2.63 7.97 -1.33
N ASN A 420 1.75 7.06 -1.79
CA ASN A 420 0.29 7.22 -1.75
C ASN A 420 -0.35 6.70 -0.45
N GLN A 421 0.38 5.97 0.40
CA GLN A 421 -0.16 5.41 1.64
C GLN A 421 -0.79 6.46 2.59
N PRO A 422 -0.23 7.67 2.78
CA PRO A 422 -0.84 8.71 3.63
C PRO A 422 -2.22 9.17 3.15
N ASP A 423 -2.37 9.44 1.85
CA ASP A 423 -3.63 9.90 1.26
C ASP A 423 -4.67 8.78 1.19
N VAL A 424 -4.23 7.54 0.95
CA VAL A 424 -5.10 6.36 1.02
C VAL A 424 -5.57 6.10 2.46
N GLY A 425 -4.72 6.31 3.46
CA GLY A 425 -5.11 6.22 4.86
C GLY A 425 -6.20 7.24 5.23
N LEU A 426 -6.05 8.50 4.80
CA LEU A 426 -7.07 9.54 4.96
C LEU A 426 -8.38 9.17 4.24
N TRP A 427 -8.29 8.68 3.01
CA TRP A 427 -9.46 8.22 2.26
C TRP A 427 -10.16 7.04 2.95
N ASN A 428 -9.40 6.09 3.49
CA ASN A 428 -9.94 4.97 4.25
C ASN A 428 -10.63 5.43 5.56
N ILE A 429 -10.12 6.47 6.23
CA ILE A 429 -10.79 7.12 7.36
C ILE A 429 -12.11 7.77 6.92
N ALA A 430 -12.17 8.46 5.79
CA ALA A 430 -13.41 9.02 5.25
C ALA A 430 -14.48 7.93 4.97
N GLN A 431 -14.06 6.78 4.42
CA GLN A 431 -14.97 5.63 4.22
C GLN A 431 -15.37 4.95 5.56
N PHE A 432 -14.62 5.16 6.65
CA PHE A 432 -14.98 4.65 7.99
C PHE A 432 -15.96 5.61 8.69
N THR A 433 -15.66 6.90 8.77
CA THR A 433 -16.56 7.91 9.34
C THR A 433 -17.90 7.94 8.61
N GLY A 434 -17.90 7.82 7.27
CA GLY A 434 -19.12 7.71 6.48
C GLY A 434 -20.05 6.54 6.88
N ALA A 435 -19.51 5.42 7.38
CA ALA A 435 -20.32 4.32 7.90
C ALA A 435 -20.96 4.65 9.27
N LEU A 436 -20.28 5.46 10.09
CA LEU A 436 -20.80 5.95 11.38
C LEU A 436 -21.84 7.06 11.18
N SER A 437 -21.61 8.00 10.26
CA SER A 437 -22.57 9.04 9.87
C SER A 437 -23.82 8.45 9.22
N ALA A 438 -23.68 7.43 8.37
CA ALA A 438 -24.83 6.69 7.82
C ALA A 438 -25.70 6.07 8.92
N ALA A 439 -25.07 5.60 10.02
CA ALA A 439 -25.75 5.07 11.21
C ALA A 439 -26.15 6.15 12.24
N GLN A 440 -26.00 7.44 11.91
CA GLN A 440 -26.36 8.58 12.76
C GLN A 440 -25.60 8.62 14.11
N LEU A 441 -24.38 8.07 14.14
CA LEU A 441 -23.53 8.04 15.34
C LEU A 441 -22.62 9.26 15.46
N ILE A 442 -22.30 9.91 14.34
CA ILE A 442 -21.53 11.16 14.28
C ILE A 442 -22.10 12.11 13.21
N SER A 443 -21.95 13.42 13.41
CA SER A 443 -22.34 14.47 12.47
C SER A 443 -21.33 14.63 11.32
N GLU A 444 -21.62 15.53 10.37
CA GLU A 444 -20.68 15.88 9.29
C GLU A 444 -19.47 16.65 9.86
N GLU A 445 -19.68 17.54 10.82
CA GLU A 445 -18.64 18.28 11.53
C GLU A 445 -17.70 17.36 12.32
N GLU A 446 -18.25 16.38 13.04
CA GLU A 446 -17.47 15.38 13.79
C GLU A 446 -16.67 14.46 12.85
N ALA A 447 -17.26 14.03 11.73
CA ALA A 447 -16.57 13.25 10.70
C ALA A 447 -15.43 14.04 10.04
N ASN A 448 -15.65 15.32 9.75
CA ASN A 448 -14.64 16.24 9.21
C ASN A 448 -13.51 16.50 10.20
N TYR A 449 -13.84 16.67 11.49
CA TYR A 449 -12.84 16.85 12.54
C TYR A 449 -11.93 15.61 12.67
N ALA A 450 -12.48 14.39 12.61
CA ALA A 450 -11.66 13.16 12.59
C ALA A 450 -10.70 13.10 11.38
N MET A 451 -11.12 13.55 10.19
CA MET A 451 -10.23 13.68 9.03
C MET A 451 -9.14 14.74 9.23
N GLU A 452 -9.45 15.88 9.86
CA GLU A 452 -8.46 16.91 10.18
C GLU A 452 -7.42 16.39 11.20
N ARG A 453 -7.89 15.68 12.24
CA ARG A 453 -7.01 15.05 13.24
C ARG A 453 -6.08 14.00 12.62
N TYR A 454 -6.54 13.21 11.64
CA TYR A 454 -5.65 12.34 10.85
C TYR A 454 -4.53 13.16 10.18
N GLY A 455 -4.89 14.21 9.43
CA GLY A 455 -3.93 15.01 8.66
C GLY A 455 -2.87 15.68 9.54
N ASN A 456 -3.32 16.30 10.64
CA ASN A 456 -2.44 16.94 11.62
C ASN A 456 -1.52 15.91 12.29
N LYS A 457 -2.08 14.80 12.82
CA LYS A 457 -1.31 13.77 13.53
C LYS A 457 -0.31 13.06 12.63
N PHE A 458 -0.64 12.78 11.37
CA PHE A 458 0.29 12.21 10.40
C PHE A 458 1.48 13.14 10.18
N MET A 459 1.21 14.44 9.97
CA MET A 459 2.26 15.44 9.75
C MET A 459 3.15 15.62 10.98
N ASP A 460 2.61 15.64 12.19
CA ASP A 460 3.40 15.74 13.42
C ASP A 460 4.28 14.51 13.64
N GLU A 461 3.73 13.31 13.46
CA GLU A 461 4.46 12.05 13.68
C GLU A 461 5.54 11.85 12.61
N TYR A 462 5.26 12.12 11.33
CA TYR A 462 6.26 12.05 10.26
C TYR A 462 7.39 13.06 10.45
N GLN A 463 7.09 14.29 10.89
CA GLN A 463 8.10 15.28 11.24
C GLN A 463 8.97 14.82 12.42
N CYS A 464 8.36 14.26 13.47
CA CYS A 464 9.03 13.69 14.63
C CYS A 464 10.00 12.56 14.23
N ILE A 465 9.51 11.61 13.44
CA ILE A 465 10.29 10.48 12.91
C ILE A 465 11.47 10.97 12.08
N MET A 466 11.24 11.77 11.03
CA MET A 466 12.33 12.20 10.13
C MET A 466 13.37 13.09 10.84
N THR A 467 12.97 13.85 11.86
CA THR A 467 13.89 14.61 12.72
C THR A 467 14.82 13.67 13.51
N LYS A 468 14.26 12.64 14.15
CA LYS A 468 15.03 11.62 14.90
C LYS A 468 15.95 10.81 13.97
N LYS A 469 15.46 10.36 12.81
CA LYS A 469 16.24 9.61 11.82
C LYS A 469 17.47 10.35 11.30
N LEU A 470 17.44 11.69 11.30
CA LEU A 470 18.57 12.56 10.95
C LEU A 470 19.42 13.03 12.15
N GLY A 471 19.05 12.68 13.39
CA GLY A 471 19.75 13.15 14.59
C GLY A 471 19.68 14.67 14.80
N LEU A 472 18.63 15.33 14.29
CA LEU A 472 18.45 16.77 14.36
C LEU A 472 17.68 17.19 15.62
N SER A 473 17.89 18.41 16.09
CA SER A 473 17.14 19.00 17.22
C SER A 473 15.75 19.55 16.81
N LYS A 474 15.51 19.79 15.52
CA LYS A 474 14.25 20.30 14.94
C LYS A 474 14.07 19.79 13.51
N TYR A 475 12.81 19.71 13.06
CA TYR A 475 12.47 19.37 11.68
C TYR A 475 12.96 20.43 10.68
N ASN A 476 13.68 20.02 9.64
CA ASN A 476 14.12 20.88 8.54
C ASN A 476 13.54 20.37 7.21
N ARG A 477 12.40 20.94 6.80
CA ARG A 477 11.66 20.56 5.57
C ARG A 477 12.54 20.58 4.32
N GLN A 478 13.41 21.58 4.17
CA GLN A 478 14.20 21.74 2.95
C GLN A 478 15.34 20.72 2.87
N LEU A 479 16.05 20.49 3.98
CA LEU A 479 17.09 19.47 4.05
C LEU A 479 16.53 18.06 3.78
N ILE A 480 15.37 17.75 4.36
CA ILE A 480 14.67 16.47 4.17
C ILE A 480 14.16 16.32 2.73
N LYS A 481 13.63 17.39 2.11
CA LYS A 481 13.22 17.32 0.69
C LYS A 481 14.42 17.01 -0.21
N VAL A 482 15.51 17.76 -0.11
CA VAL A 482 16.71 17.56 -0.96
C VAL A 482 17.34 16.19 -0.70
N LEU A 483 17.27 15.66 0.52
CA LEU A 483 17.67 14.28 0.80
C LEU A 483 16.85 13.28 -0.03
N LEU A 484 15.53 13.31 0.13
CA LEU A 484 14.64 12.34 -0.52
C LEU A 484 14.63 12.49 -2.05
N ASP A 485 14.78 13.72 -2.55
CA ASP A 485 15.00 14.00 -3.99
C ASP A 485 16.27 13.27 -4.49
N ASN A 486 17.40 13.42 -3.79
CA ASN A 486 18.66 12.76 -4.16
C ASN A 486 18.57 11.24 -4.03
N MET A 487 17.98 10.72 -2.93
CA MET A 487 17.80 9.27 -2.73
C MET A 487 16.96 8.63 -3.85
N ALA A 488 15.92 9.34 -4.33
CA ALA A 488 15.02 8.83 -5.37
C ALA A 488 15.64 8.86 -6.78
N LEU A 489 16.52 9.84 -7.04
CA LEU A 489 17.28 9.97 -8.28
C LEU A 489 18.39 8.92 -8.37
N ASP A 490 19.18 8.76 -7.31
CA ASP A 490 20.34 7.87 -7.28
C ASP A 490 20.02 6.45 -6.77
N LYS A 491 18.74 6.15 -6.50
CA LYS A 491 18.22 4.85 -6.02
C LYS A 491 18.95 4.30 -4.77
N VAL A 492 19.30 5.20 -3.86
CA VAL A 492 20.02 4.91 -2.61
C VAL A 492 19.22 4.00 -1.70
N ASP A 493 19.86 3.01 -1.08
CA ASP A 493 19.22 2.10 -0.12
C ASP A 493 18.70 2.85 1.11
N TYR A 494 17.39 2.79 1.34
CA TYR A 494 16.70 3.60 2.33
C TYR A 494 17.19 3.29 3.75
N THR A 495 17.23 2.01 4.12
CA THR A 495 17.61 1.59 5.48
C THR A 495 19.09 1.84 5.73
N ASN A 496 19.95 1.40 4.81
CA ASN A 496 21.40 1.47 5.00
C ASN A 496 21.91 2.92 4.98
N PHE A 497 21.30 3.82 4.19
CA PHE A 497 21.62 5.25 4.28
C PHE A 497 21.40 5.80 5.69
N PHE A 498 20.21 5.58 6.26
CA PHE A 498 19.89 6.07 7.61
C PHE A 498 20.71 5.39 8.72
N ARG A 499 21.18 4.15 8.53
CA ARG A 499 22.08 3.46 9.47
C ARG A 499 23.55 3.90 9.34
N LEU A 500 23.98 4.38 8.17
CA LEU A 500 25.35 4.88 7.93
C LEU A 500 25.51 6.38 8.23
N LEU A 501 24.45 7.18 8.05
CA LEU A 501 24.43 8.63 8.31
C LEU A 501 25.00 9.07 9.68
N PRO A 502 24.84 8.33 10.81
CA PRO A 502 25.42 8.71 12.10
C PRO A 502 26.95 8.80 12.12
N ASN A 503 27.62 8.22 11.12
CA ASN A 503 29.07 8.23 10.99
C ASN A 503 29.59 9.54 10.38
N ILE A 504 28.72 10.40 9.83
CA ILE A 504 29.04 11.78 9.46
C ILE A 504 29.31 12.58 10.74
N LYS A 505 30.52 13.16 10.84
CA LYS A 505 30.97 13.96 11.99
C LYS A 505 30.50 15.41 11.88
N ALA A 506 30.26 16.06 13.02
CA ALA A 506 29.80 17.47 13.06
C ALA A 506 30.99 18.45 12.94
N ASP A 507 31.73 18.33 11.83
CA ASP A 507 32.94 19.12 11.56
C ASP A 507 32.88 19.81 10.18
N THR A 508 32.94 21.14 10.17
CA THR A 508 32.96 21.96 8.94
C THR A 508 34.34 22.07 8.29
N SER A 509 35.40 21.52 8.89
CA SER A 509 36.76 21.51 8.33
C SER A 509 37.08 20.26 7.48
N THR A 510 36.25 19.21 7.56
CA THR A 510 36.42 17.96 6.80
C THR A 510 36.48 18.22 5.28
N PRO A 511 37.51 17.72 4.57
CA PRO A 511 37.69 17.94 3.12
C PRO A 511 36.53 17.42 2.25
N ASN A 512 36.24 18.12 1.14
CA ASN A 512 35.13 17.79 0.21
C ASN A 512 35.14 16.32 -0.25
N ASN A 513 36.32 15.75 -0.47
CA ASN A 513 36.56 14.39 -0.93
C ASN A 513 36.29 13.32 0.15
N GLU A 514 36.27 13.70 1.43
CA GLU A 514 36.06 12.81 2.58
C GLU A 514 34.63 12.88 3.13
N LEU A 515 33.91 13.99 2.90
CA LEU A 515 32.55 14.22 3.41
C LEU A 515 31.54 13.09 3.12
N ILE A 516 31.65 12.40 1.99
CA ILE A 516 30.73 11.30 1.61
C ILE A 516 31.30 9.90 1.86
N ALA A 517 32.56 9.77 2.34
CA ALA A 517 33.18 8.47 2.58
C ALA A 517 32.41 7.59 3.59
N PRO A 518 31.82 8.12 4.69
CA PRO A 518 31.00 7.31 5.59
C PRO A 518 29.69 6.76 4.98
N LEU A 519 29.35 7.16 3.75
CA LEU A 519 28.18 6.75 2.98
C LEU A 519 28.54 5.96 1.71
N GLU A 520 29.83 5.66 1.48
CA GLU A 520 30.33 5.05 0.23
C GLU A 520 29.58 3.76 -0.15
N THR A 521 29.24 2.91 0.82
CA THR A 521 28.49 1.65 0.61
C THR A 521 27.11 1.84 -0.02
N VAL A 522 26.48 3.02 0.10
CA VAL A 522 25.16 3.31 -0.49
C VAL A 522 25.21 4.41 -1.57
N LEU A 523 26.39 4.98 -1.82
CA LEU A 523 26.67 5.99 -2.85
C LEU A 523 27.76 5.51 -3.82
N SER A 524 27.91 4.19 -3.99
CA SER A 524 28.81 3.61 -4.99
C SER A 524 28.33 3.94 -6.41
N ASP A 525 29.24 3.90 -7.37
CA ASP A 525 28.95 3.96 -8.81
C ASP A 525 28.24 5.23 -9.35
N ILE A 526 27.92 6.21 -8.49
CA ILE A 526 27.33 7.49 -8.92
C ILE A 526 28.36 8.39 -9.62
N GLY A 527 27.91 9.08 -10.69
CA GLY A 527 28.74 10.00 -11.46
C GLY A 527 29.15 11.27 -10.70
N GLN A 528 30.22 11.94 -11.16
CA GLN A 528 30.83 13.10 -10.48
C GLN A 528 29.82 14.21 -10.11
N GLN A 529 28.92 14.58 -11.03
CA GLN A 529 27.88 15.58 -10.78
C GLN A 529 26.92 15.18 -9.65
N ARG A 530 26.66 13.88 -9.45
CA ARG A 530 25.85 13.36 -8.34
C ARG A 530 26.65 13.35 -7.04
N LYS A 531 27.94 13.00 -7.07
CA LYS A 531 28.84 13.16 -5.90
C LYS A 531 28.85 14.61 -5.40
N GLU A 532 28.90 15.59 -6.30
CA GLU A 532 28.83 17.01 -5.95
C GLU A 532 27.48 17.42 -5.32
N ALA A 533 26.36 16.87 -5.79
CA ALA A 533 25.04 17.08 -5.18
C ALA A 533 24.96 16.49 -3.75
N TRP A 534 25.55 15.31 -3.53
CA TRP A 534 25.64 14.70 -2.20
C TRP A 534 26.59 15.46 -1.26
N ILE A 535 27.76 15.88 -1.74
CA ILE A 535 28.69 16.73 -0.98
C ILE A 535 28.01 18.05 -0.55
N SER A 536 27.24 18.67 -1.45
CA SER A 536 26.46 19.88 -1.16
C SER A 536 25.43 19.64 -0.04
N TRP A 537 24.68 18.53 -0.12
CA TRP A 537 23.72 18.15 0.91
C TRP A 537 24.37 17.84 2.26
N VAL A 538 25.48 17.08 2.27
CA VAL A 538 26.21 16.73 3.50
C VAL A 538 26.76 17.99 4.20
N LYS A 539 27.25 18.99 3.46
CA LYS A 539 27.64 20.28 4.05
C LYS A 539 26.48 20.96 4.75
N THR A 540 25.33 21.09 4.09
CA THR A 540 24.13 21.67 4.70
C THR A 540 23.68 20.88 5.92
N TYR A 541 23.81 19.54 5.91
CA TYR A 541 23.54 18.70 7.08
C TYR A 541 24.51 18.97 8.23
N ILE A 542 25.82 19.03 7.99
CA ILE A 542 26.84 19.32 9.01
C ILE A 542 26.64 20.71 9.63
N GLU A 543 26.28 21.72 8.85
CA GLU A 543 25.92 23.05 9.39
C GLU A 543 24.73 22.97 10.38
N GLN A 544 23.73 22.13 10.09
CA GLN A 544 22.63 21.87 11.03
C GLN A 544 23.10 21.08 12.27
N LEU A 545 24.00 20.10 12.10
CA LEU A 545 24.58 19.34 13.22
C LEU A 545 25.38 20.25 14.17
N VAL A 546 26.29 21.07 13.65
CA VAL A 546 27.10 22.01 14.46
C VAL A 546 26.20 23.01 15.19
N SER A 547 25.17 23.55 14.52
CA SER A 547 24.22 24.48 15.17
C SER A 547 23.31 23.81 16.22
N SER A 548 23.23 22.48 16.26
CA SER A 548 22.47 21.74 17.29
C SER A 548 23.23 21.57 18.61
N GLY A 549 24.57 21.58 18.57
CA GLY A 549 25.43 21.34 19.74
C GLY A 549 25.43 19.90 20.28
N ILE A 550 24.80 18.94 19.59
CA ILE A 550 24.74 17.54 20.03
C ILE A 550 26.05 16.83 19.66
N LEU A 551 26.73 16.25 20.67
CA LEU A 551 27.97 15.50 20.48
C LEU A 551 27.77 14.29 19.56
N ASP A 552 28.77 14.00 18.72
CA ASP A 552 28.66 12.97 17.67
C ASP A 552 28.30 11.59 18.19
N ASP A 553 28.90 11.14 19.29
CA ASP A 553 28.64 9.79 19.83
C ASP A 553 27.27 9.71 20.51
N GLN A 554 26.79 10.82 21.11
CA GLN A 554 25.43 10.93 21.64
C GLN A 554 24.40 10.94 20.50
N ARG A 555 24.66 11.70 19.42
CA ARG A 555 23.83 11.69 18.21
C ARG A 555 23.78 10.29 17.61
N LYS A 556 24.92 9.60 17.54
CA LYS A 556 24.98 8.24 17.01
C LYS A 556 24.14 7.26 17.81
N ALA A 557 24.26 7.24 19.14
CA ALA A 557 23.41 6.39 19.98
C ALA A 557 21.91 6.65 19.76
N LEU A 558 21.51 7.93 19.66
CA LEU A 558 20.11 8.32 19.40
C LEU A 558 19.61 7.94 18.00
N MET A 559 20.46 8.02 16.99
CA MET A 559 20.11 7.62 15.61
C MET A 559 20.09 6.11 15.43
N ASP A 560 21.05 5.38 16.00
CA ASP A 560 21.10 3.91 15.93
C ASP A 560 19.87 3.27 16.62
N SER A 561 19.31 3.91 17.65
CA SER A 561 18.07 3.47 18.32
C SER A 561 16.77 3.76 17.55
N VAL A 562 16.82 4.44 16.40
CA VAL A 562 15.63 4.74 15.56
C VAL A 562 15.81 4.39 14.08
N ASN A 563 17.05 4.15 13.64
CA ASN A 563 17.39 3.68 12.31
C ASN A 563 17.76 2.20 12.40
N PRO A 564 16.89 1.28 11.96
CA PRO A 564 17.15 -0.15 12.08
C PRO A 564 18.37 -0.54 11.23
N LYS A 565 19.12 -1.53 11.70
CA LYS A 565 20.15 -2.21 10.91
C LYS A 565 19.56 -3.30 10.03
N TYR A 566 18.49 -3.93 10.51
CA TYR A 566 17.83 -5.05 9.86
C TYR A 566 16.37 -4.72 9.57
N ILE A 567 15.95 -4.96 8.33
CA ILE A 567 14.54 -4.95 7.91
C ILE A 567 14.25 -6.26 7.18
N LEU A 568 12.97 -6.65 7.11
CA LEU A 568 12.56 -7.88 6.43
C LEU A 568 12.52 -7.69 4.91
N ARG A 569 13.70 -7.56 4.29
CA ARG A 569 13.90 -7.38 2.85
C ARG A 569 13.29 -8.55 2.08
N ASN A 570 12.70 -8.30 0.90
CA ASN A 570 11.97 -9.31 0.15
C ASN A 570 12.83 -10.53 -0.23
N TYR A 571 14.12 -10.33 -0.51
CA TYR A 571 15.05 -11.42 -0.84
C TYR A 571 15.38 -12.32 0.37
N LEU A 572 15.40 -11.76 1.58
CA LEU A 572 15.61 -12.54 2.80
C LEU A 572 14.42 -13.47 3.06
N CYS A 573 13.20 -12.96 2.91
CA CYS A 573 12.00 -13.79 2.87
C CYS A 573 12.15 -14.91 1.83
N GLN A 574 12.55 -14.61 0.60
CA GLN A 574 12.64 -15.61 -0.46
C GLN A 574 13.68 -16.70 -0.12
N ASN A 575 14.88 -16.34 0.35
CA ASN A 575 15.88 -17.33 0.80
C ASN A 575 15.33 -18.29 1.88
N ALA A 576 14.55 -17.76 2.83
CA ALA A 576 13.94 -18.57 3.89
C ALA A 576 12.76 -19.43 3.40
N ILE A 577 12.05 -18.99 2.36
CA ILE A 577 11.02 -19.76 1.66
C ILE A 577 11.66 -20.91 0.87
N ASP A 578 12.70 -20.63 0.08
CA ASP A 578 13.37 -21.62 -0.77
C ASP A 578 13.99 -22.76 0.06
N ALA A 579 14.46 -22.46 1.27
CA ALA A 579 14.90 -23.46 2.25
C ALA A 579 13.72 -24.24 2.87
N ALA A 580 12.65 -23.55 3.28
CA ALA A 580 11.50 -24.17 3.92
C ALA A 580 10.67 -25.06 2.98
N GLU A 581 10.62 -24.77 1.68
CA GLU A 581 10.03 -25.64 0.66
C GLU A 581 10.84 -26.94 0.45
N GLN A 582 12.11 -26.97 0.87
CA GLN A 582 12.95 -28.17 0.95
C GLN A 582 12.94 -28.84 2.35
N GLY A 583 12.18 -28.28 3.30
CA GLY A 583 12.07 -28.78 4.68
C GLY A 583 13.08 -28.21 5.68
N ASP A 584 13.95 -27.28 5.29
CA ASP A 584 14.84 -26.57 6.21
C ASP A 584 14.17 -25.29 6.75
N TYR A 585 13.82 -25.29 8.04
CA TYR A 585 13.17 -24.17 8.72
C TYR A 585 14.15 -23.26 9.47
N GLU A 586 15.46 -23.54 9.45
CA GLU A 586 16.45 -22.80 10.23
C GLU A 586 16.63 -21.35 9.76
N GLU A 587 16.54 -21.06 8.45
CA GLU A 587 16.60 -19.67 7.98
C GLU A 587 15.35 -18.87 8.39
N VAL A 588 14.17 -19.51 8.47
CA VAL A 588 12.94 -18.87 8.99
C VAL A 588 13.10 -18.52 10.48
N ARG A 589 13.62 -19.45 11.29
CA ARG A 589 13.88 -19.25 12.73
C ARG A 589 14.96 -18.19 12.97
N ARG A 590 16.01 -18.18 12.13
CA ARG A 590 17.10 -17.20 12.15
C ARG A 590 16.61 -15.79 11.79
N LEU A 591 15.75 -15.65 10.78
CA LEU A 591 15.11 -14.37 10.45
C LEU A 591 14.15 -13.90 11.55
N LEU A 592 13.41 -14.79 12.22
CA LEU A 592 12.60 -14.41 13.38
C LEU A 592 13.47 -13.77 14.47
N LYS A 593 14.53 -14.45 14.92
CA LYS A 593 15.43 -13.92 15.95
C LYS A 593 16.21 -12.67 15.50
N LEU A 594 16.47 -12.51 14.20
CA LEU A 594 17.02 -11.26 13.65
C LEU A 594 16.04 -10.08 13.83
N VAL A 595 14.78 -10.25 13.44
CA VAL A 595 13.78 -9.16 13.41
C VAL A 595 13.12 -8.88 14.76
N GLU A 596 13.34 -9.73 15.77
CA GLU A 596 13.03 -9.39 17.18
C GLU A 596 13.84 -8.19 17.69
N ARG A 597 15.04 -7.93 17.14
CA ARG A 597 15.98 -6.87 17.62
C ARG A 597 16.60 -6.06 16.46
N PRO A 598 15.80 -5.38 15.62
CA PRO A 598 16.25 -4.86 14.33
C PRO A 598 17.18 -3.64 14.40
N TYR A 599 17.26 -2.95 15.56
CA TYR A 599 18.13 -1.80 15.79
C TYR A 599 19.53 -2.18 16.32
N ASP A 600 19.68 -3.38 16.85
CA ASP A 600 20.90 -3.79 17.55
C ASP A 600 22.02 -4.23 16.60
N GLU A 601 23.25 -4.13 17.08
CA GLU A 601 24.39 -4.81 16.48
C GLU A 601 24.35 -6.29 16.87
N GLN A 602 24.16 -7.18 15.90
CA GLN A 602 24.04 -8.63 16.10
C GLN A 602 25.24 -9.35 15.46
N PRO A 603 26.23 -9.83 16.25
CA PRO A 603 27.43 -10.50 15.71
C PRO A 603 27.10 -11.76 14.91
N GLY A 604 27.73 -11.91 13.74
CA GLY A 604 27.47 -13.02 12.80
C GLY A 604 26.24 -12.83 11.91
N MET A 605 25.48 -11.75 12.10
CA MET A 605 24.31 -11.40 11.29
C MET A 605 24.62 -10.31 10.24
N GLU A 606 25.88 -9.95 10.02
CA GLU A 606 26.29 -8.82 9.17
C GLU A 606 25.80 -8.98 7.72
N LYS A 607 25.70 -10.22 7.23
CA LYS A 607 25.15 -10.55 5.90
C LYS A 607 23.71 -10.05 5.70
N TYR A 608 22.91 -9.93 6.76
CA TYR A 608 21.51 -9.49 6.68
C TYR A 608 21.36 -7.96 6.58
N ALA A 609 22.41 -7.20 6.85
CA ALA A 609 22.45 -5.75 6.66
C ALA A 609 23.00 -5.35 5.27
N GLN A 610 23.39 -6.31 4.44
CA GLN A 610 23.92 -6.03 3.10
C GLN A 610 22.81 -5.54 2.15
N LEU A 611 23.22 -4.76 1.14
CA LEU A 611 22.38 -4.39 0.01
C LEU A 611 21.75 -5.64 -0.63
N PRO A 612 20.56 -5.53 -1.25
CA PRO A 612 20.01 -6.63 -2.02
C PRO A 612 20.99 -7.09 -3.12
N PRO A 613 21.22 -8.39 -3.30
CA PRO A 613 22.03 -8.90 -4.41
C PRO A 613 21.40 -8.52 -5.75
N THR A 614 22.21 -8.45 -6.82
CA THR A 614 21.80 -7.88 -8.12
C THR A 614 20.61 -8.56 -8.80
N TRP A 615 20.27 -9.80 -8.42
CA TRP A 615 19.06 -10.50 -8.85
C TRP A 615 17.79 -10.05 -8.11
N ALA A 616 17.94 -9.50 -6.89
CA ALA A 616 16.88 -8.99 -6.04
C ALA A 616 16.69 -7.47 -6.14
N SER A 617 17.70 -6.70 -6.59
CA SER A 617 17.64 -5.24 -6.76
C SER A 617 16.71 -4.78 -7.90
N ARG A 618 15.74 -5.61 -8.30
CA ARG A 618 14.77 -5.37 -9.36
C ARG A 618 13.38 -5.79 -8.85
N PRO A 619 12.29 -5.07 -9.20
CA PRO A 619 10.94 -5.58 -8.97
C PRO A 619 10.79 -6.99 -9.55
N ALA A 620 10.06 -7.87 -8.86
CA ALA A 620 10.00 -9.31 -9.13
C ALA A 620 9.22 -9.69 -10.41
N ILE A 621 9.74 -9.24 -11.56
CA ILE A 621 9.62 -9.90 -12.85
C ILE A 621 10.70 -11.01 -12.87
N ALA A 622 10.39 -12.14 -13.52
CA ALA A 622 11.17 -13.38 -13.40
C ALA A 622 12.69 -13.23 -13.63
N ALA A 623 13.47 -14.06 -12.95
CA ALA A 623 14.92 -14.07 -13.04
C ALA A 623 15.41 -14.24 -14.49
N GLY A 624 16.19 -13.26 -14.98
CA GLY A 624 16.84 -13.29 -16.28
C GLY A 624 16.30 -12.28 -17.30
N SER A 625 16.87 -11.07 -17.31
CA SER A 625 17.07 -10.23 -18.51
C SER A 625 17.84 -8.94 -18.16
N SER A 626 19.16 -8.96 -18.30
CA SER A 626 19.97 -7.74 -18.35
C SER A 626 19.74 -7.06 -19.70
N TYR A 627 18.82 -6.08 -19.72
CA TYR A 627 18.14 -5.55 -20.91
C TYR A 627 17.26 -6.61 -21.60
N THR A 628 16.07 -6.22 -22.08
CA THR A 628 15.27 -7.01 -23.02
C THR A 628 15.84 -6.89 -24.43
N ASN A 629 17.15 -7.15 -24.56
CA ASN A 629 17.85 -7.23 -25.84
C ASN A 629 17.34 -8.48 -26.56
N ILE A 630 16.49 -8.26 -27.55
CA ILE A 630 16.01 -9.28 -28.48
C ILE A 630 17.20 -9.62 -29.38
N THR A 631 17.96 -10.63 -28.98
CA THR A 631 19.17 -11.08 -29.69
C THR A 631 18.80 -11.87 -30.96
N ARG A 632 19.77 -12.00 -31.87
CA ARG A 632 19.60 -12.77 -33.11
C ARG A 632 19.12 -14.20 -32.82
N GLY A 633 18.17 -14.68 -33.61
CA GLY A 633 17.45 -15.94 -33.43
C GLY A 633 16.09 -15.80 -32.73
N THR A 634 15.91 -14.76 -31.91
CA THR A 634 14.67 -14.55 -31.12
C THR A 634 13.46 -14.33 -32.03
N THR A 635 12.35 -15.01 -31.74
CA THR A 635 11.10 -14.99 -32.53
C THR A 635 9.87 -14.82 -31.63
N LEU A 636 8.95 -13.94 -32.01
CA LEU A 636 7.57 -13.90 -31.52
C LEU A 636 6.62 -14.48 -32.58
N THR A 637 5.52 -15.08 -32.15
CA THR A 637 4.49 -15.67 -33.02
C THR A 637 3.11 -15.16 -32.63
N ALA A 638 2.30 -14.76 -33.62
CA ALA A 638 0.92 -14.36 -33.44
C ALA A 638 0.05 -15.56 -33.00
N LEU A 639 -0.26 -15.61 -31.71
CA LEU A 639 -1.14 -16.61 -31.08
C LEU A 639 -2.47 -15.94 -30.65
N GLY A 640 -3.45 -16.71 -30.19
CA GLY A 640 -4.81 -16.21 -29.85
C GLY A 640 -4.93 -15.22 -28.68
N SER A 641 -3.81 -14.69 -28.19
CA SER A 641 -3.67 -13.68 -27.14
C SER A 641 -2.50 -12.75 -27.49
N PRO A 642 -2.51 -11.46 -27.08
CA PRO A 642 -1.43 -10.55 -27.40
C PRO A 642 -0.06 -11.09 -26.96
N SER A 643 0.87 -11.18 -27.90
CA SER A 643 2.24 -11.66 -27.67
C SER A 643 3.22 -10.52 -27.93
N SER A 644 3.90 -10.06 -26.88
CA SER A 644 4.71 -8.83 -26.93
C SER A 644 5.96 -8.88 -26.06
N TRP A 645 6.89 -7.98 -26.37
CA TRP A 645 7.98 -7.55 -25.50
C TRP A 645 7.62 -6.18 -24.90
N LEU A 646 7.94 -5.95 -23.63
CA LEU A 646 7.69 -4.68 -22.92
C LEU A 646 8.93 -3.79 -22.93
N SER A 647 8.74 -2.47 -22.81
CA SER A 647 9.80 -1.53 -22.46
C SER A 647 10.27 -1.75 -21.02
N PRO A 648 11.50 -1.33 -20.64
CA PRO A 648 12.00 -1.42 -19.27
C PRO A 648 11.07 -0.86 -18.17
N SER A 649 10.29 0.18 -18.45
CA SER A 649 9.29 0.76 -17.54
C SER A 649 7.95 0.01 -17.52
N GLY A 650 7.64 -0.74 -18.58
CA GLY A 650 6.34 -1.37 -18.82
C GLY A 650 5.29 -0.47 -19.47
N ASP A 651 5.60 0.81 -19.76
CA ASP A 651 4.64 1.76 -20.34
C ASP A 651 4.29 1.46 -21.80
N PHE A 652 5.23 0.87 -22.54
CA PHE A 652 5.08 0.49 -23.95
C PHE A 652 5.27 -1.01 -24.17
N ALA A 653 4.59 -1.53 -25.18
CA ALA A 653 4.73 -2.90 -25.64
C ALA A 653 4.86 -2.96 -27.17
N PHE A 654 5.70 -3.89 -27.66
CA PHE A 654 5.87 -4.18 -29.09
C PHE A 654 5.56 -5.65 -29.37
N GLY A 655 4.74 -5.93 -30.37
CA GLY A 655 4.39 -7.30 -30.75
C GLY A 655 3.12 -7.39 -31.58
N PHE A 656 2.37 -8.48 -31.41
CA PHE A 656 1.13 -8.73 -32.14
C PHE A 656 -0.08 -8.20 -31.36
N PHE A 657 -0.58 -7.04 -31.79
CA PHE A 657 -1.76 -6.37 -31.26
C PHE A 657 -3.04 -6.84 -32.00
N PRO A 658 -4.14 -7.21 -31.33
CA PRO A 658 -5.39 -7.58 -32.01
C PRO A 658 -5.95 -6.43 -32.86
N ALA A 659 -6.33 -6.71 -34.10
CA ALA A 659 -6.83 -5.68 -35.03
C ALA A 659 -8.24 -5.16 -34.66
N ASP A 660 -9.06 -6.03 -34.07
CA ASP A 660 -10.33 -5.69 -33.40
C ASP A 660 -10.62 -6.74 -32.31
N SER A 661 -11.69 -6.54 -31.51
CA SER A 661 -11.99 -7.39 -30.35
C SER A 661 -12.59 -8.77 -30.67
N ASN A 662 -12.98 -9.03 -31.92
CA ASN A 662 -13.64 -10.28 -32.35
C ASN A 662 -12.84 -11.04 -33.43
N SER A 663 -11.73 -10.48 -33.91
CA SER A 663 -10.95 -10.99 -35.03
C SER A 663 -9.69 -11.73 -34.60
N SER A 664 -9.37 -12.81 -35.32
CA SER A 664 -8.12 -13.55 -35.17
C SER A 664 -6.94 -12.89 -35.91
N LEU A 665 -7.05 -11.62 -36.31
CA LEU A 665 -6.03 -10.92 -37.08
C LEU A 665 -5.27 -9.91 -36.20
N PHE A 666 -3.97 -9.76 -36.48
CA PHE A 666 -3.05 -8.96 -35.67
C PHE A 666 -2.34 -7.89 -36.48
N LEU A 667 -2.05 -6.76 -35.85
CA LEU A 667 -1.07 -5.77 -36.30
C LEU A 667 0.26 -6.04 -35.61
N LEU A 668 1.37 -6.07 -36.36
CA LEU A 668 2.69 -5.95 -35.73
C LEU A 668 2.90 -4.47 -35.40
N ALA A 669 2.84 -4.14 -34.10
CA ALA A 669 2.66 -2.77 -33.63
C ALA A 669 3.44 -2.48 -32.35
N VAL A 670 3.78 -1.20 -32.13
CA VAL A 670 4.07 -0.65 -30.81
C VAL A 670 2.82 0.05 -30.30
N TRP A 671 2.48 -0.15 -29.03
CA TRP A 671 1.38 0.55 -28.38
C TRP A 671 1.75 0.97 -26.96
N PHE A 672 1.05 2.00 -26.47
CA PHE A 672 1.07 2.44 -25.07
C PHE A 672 0.17 1.50 -24.27
N ASP A 673 0.74 0.75 -23.32
CA ASP A 673 0.09 -0.39 -22.66
C ASP A 673 -0.77 0.02 -21.46
N VAL A 674 -0.48 1.19 -20.88
CA VAL A 674 -1.06 1.70 -19.63
C VAL A 674 -2.42 2.41 -19.79
N THR A 675 -2.93 2.60 -21.01
CA THR A 675 -4.27 3.17 -21.26
C THR A 675 -5.32 2.11 -21.60
N TYR A 676 -6.59 2.41 -21.31
CA TYR A 676 -7.71 1.66 -21.85
C TYR A 676 -8.69 2.60 -22.59
N PRO A 677 -8.92 2.42 -23.91
CA PRO A 677 -8.27 1.44 -24.79
C PRO A 677 -6.76 1.67 -24.92
N LYS A 678 -6.02 0.60 -25.27
CA LYS A 678 -4.57 0.68 -25.56
C LYS A 678 -4.36 1.43 -26.88
N ALA A 679 -3.43 2.36 -26.90
CA ALA A 679 -3.20 3.24 -28.05
C ALA A 679 -2.02 2.74 -28.90
N VAL A 680 -2.28 2.31 -30.14
CA VAL A 680 -1.21 1.98 -31.12
C VAL A 680 -0.51 3.26 -31.56
N VAL A 681 0.81 3.30 -31.43
CA VAL A 681 1.67 4.48 -31.72
C VAL A 681 2.65 4.24 -32.88
N TRP A 682 2.75 2.98 -33.33
CA TRP A 682 3.46 2.59 -34.54
C TRP A 682 2.95 1.24 -35.05
N SER A 683 2.99 1.00 -36.36
CA SER A 683 2.77 -0.34 -36.92
C SER A 683 3.69 -0.59 -38.11
N ALA A 684 4.17 -1.83 -38.24
CA ALA A 684 5.10 -2.23 -39.29
C ALA A 684 4.47 -2.23 -40.69
N LYS A 685 3.19 -2.60 -40.78
CA LYS A 685 2.46 -2.74 -42.04
C LYS A 685 1.17 -1.92 -41.99
N SER A 686 1.23 -0.72 -42.57
CA SER A 686 0.07 0.16 -42.76
C SER A 686 -1.02 -0.48 -43.63
N GLU A 687 -0.64 -1.31 -44.61
CA GLU A 687 -1.58 -2.02 -45.50
C GLU A 687 -2.17 -3.30 -44.87
N GLY A 688 -2.46 -3.26 -43.57
CA GLY A 688 -3.43 -4.11 -42.90
C GLY A 688 -2.89 -5.37 -42.18
N PRO A 689 -3.76 -6.05 -41.40
CA PRO A 689 -3.39 -7.12 -40.46
C PRO A 689 -2.77 -8.40 -41.07
N VAL A 690 -2.26 -9.25 -40.18
CA VAL A 690 -1.70 -10.58 -40.47
C VAL A 690 -2.43 -11.69 -39.69
N PRO A 691 -2.51 -12.93 -40.22
CA PRO A 691 -3.21 -14.04 -39.57
C PRO A 691 -2.40 -14.69 -38.43
N PRO A 692 -3.02 -15.56 -37.61
CA PRO A 692 -2.32 -16.35 -36.59
C PRO A 692 -1.22 -17.22 -37.21
N GLY A 693 -0.17 -17.51 -36.44
CA GLY A 693 1.02 -18.21 -36.90
C GLY A 693 1.98 -17.36 -37.73
N SER A 694 1.68 -16.07 -37.96
CA SER A 694 2.67 -15.10 -38.46
C SER A 694 3.74 -14.85 -37.40
N THR A 695 4.99 -14.59 -37.80
CA THR A 695 6.15 -14.49 -36.89
C THR A 695 6.95 -13.23 -37.13
N VAL A 696 7.41 -12.57 -36.06
CA VAL A 696 8.46 -11.53 -36.14
C VAL A 696 9.75 -12.07 -35.55
N GLN A 697 10.86 -11.98 -36.29
CA GLN A 697 12.16 -12.57 -35.93
C GLN A 697 13.31 -11.64 -36.30
N LEU A 698 14.29 -11.49 -35.40
CA LEU A 698 15.62 -10.97 -35.73
C LEU A 698 16.51 -12.14 -36.18
N THR A 699 16.97 -12.15 -37.42
CA THR A 699 17.76 -13.26 -37.99
C THR A 699 19.25 -13.20 -37.66
N ASN A 700 19.98 -14.29 -37.96
CA ASN A 700 21.41 -14.44 -37.62
C ASN A 700 22.34 -13.48 -38.39
N ASP A 701 21.88 -12.93 -39.50
CA ASP A 701 22.49 -11.85 -40.29
C ASP A 701 22.06 -10.44 -39.81
N GLY A 702 21.21 -10.35 -38.79
CA GLY A 702 20.83 -9.09 -38.15
C GLY A 702 19.75 -8.30 -38.88
N GLN A 703 18.81 -8.97 -39.56
CA GLN A 703 17.63 -8.36 -40.17
C GLN A 703 16.37 -8.68 -39.36
N LEU A 704 15.50 -7.69 -39.15
CA LEU A 704 14.20 -7.88 -38.49
C LEU A 704 13.12 -8.13 -39.54
N TYR A 705 12.57 -9.35 -39.57
CA TYR A 705 11.55 -9.78 -40.52
C TYR A 705 10.21 -10.07 -39.84
N LEU A 706 9.12 -9.62 -40.45
CA LEU A 706 7.77 -10.17 -40.27
C LEU A 706 7.49 -11.16 -41.41
N ARG A 707 7.13 -12.40 -41.06
CA ARG A 707 6.79 -13.47 -42.00
C ARG A 707 5.39 -14.02 -41.71
N ASN A 708 4.73 -14.56 -42.72
CA ASN A 708 3.52 -15.36 -42.53
C ASN A 708 3.88 -16.78 -42.05
N LYS A 709 2.86 -17.57 -41.69
CA LYS A 709 3.00 -18.97 -41.26
C LYS A 709 3.75 -19.88 -42.27
N ASP A 710 3.78 -19.51 -43.54
CA ASP A 710 4.39 -20.27 -44.64
C ASP A 710 5.83 -19.80 -44.93
N GLY A 711 6.40 -18.94 -44.06
CA GLY A 711 7.75 -18.40 -44.16
C GLY A 711 7.91 -17.20 -45.12
N LYS A 712 6.86 -16.80 -45.85
CA LYS A 712 6.91 -15.66 -46.78
C LYS A 712 7.06 -14.35 -45.99
N VAL A 713 8.07 -13.55 -46.33
CA VAL A 713 8.24 -12.19 -45.80
C VAL A 713 7.04 -11.31 -46.18
N LEU A 714 6.51 -10.59 -45.19
CA LEU A 714 5.41 -9.62 -45.30
C LEU A 714 5.87 -8.18 -45.06
N TRP A 715 6.94 -8.01 -44.28
CA TRP A 715 7.61 -6.74 -44.00
C TRP A 715 9.02 -7.00 -43.44
N ASP A 716 9.93 -6.05 -43.62
CA ASP A 716 11.26 -6.04 -43.01
C ASP A 716 11.73 -4.60 -42.70
N ALA A 717 12.73 -4.48 -41.84
CA ALA A 717 13.25 -3.18 -41.41
C ALA A 717 14.18 -2.48 -42.42
N GLY A 718 14.51 -3.09 -43.56
CA GLY A 718 15.38 -2.52 -44.59
C GLY A 718 16.86 -2.35 -44.18
N VAL A 719 17.28 -2.92 -43.04
CA VAL A 719 18.66 -2.86 -42.52
C VAL A 719 19.12 -4.23 -42.05
N SER A 720 20.43 -4.50 -42.19
CA SER A 720 21.10 -5.72 -41.78
C SER A 720 22.24 -5.44 -40.80
N GLY A 721 22.83 -6.50 -40.23
CA GLY A 721 23.95 -6.40 -39.29
C GLY A 721 23.56 -6.08 -37.84
N ALA A 722 22.30 -5.77 -37.54
CA ALA A 722 21.87 -5.47 -36.17
C ALA A 722 22.20 -6.62 -35.19
N SER A 723 22.78 -6.28 -34.05
CA SER A 723 23.12 -7.24 -32.99
C SER A 723 21.92 -7.57 -32.09
N SER A 724 21.06 -6.57 -31.86
CA SER A 724 19.86 -6.66 -31.05
C SER A 724 18.76 -5.72 -31.53
N VAL A 725 17.51 -6.07 -31.22
CA VAL A 725 16.37 -5.14 -31.19
C VAL A 725 16.09 -4.79 -29.71
N ALA A 726 15.67 -3.56 -29.45
CA ALA A 726 15.21 -3.12 -28.13
C ALA A 726 13.99 -2.18 -28.26
N LEU A 727 13.06 -2.25 -27.31
CA LEU A 727 11.99 -1.27 -27.14
C LEU A 727 12.37 -0.32 -26.00
N LEU A 728 12.48 0.97 -26.30
CA LEU A 728 12.83 2.00 -25.32
C LEU A 728 11.58 2.50 -24.58
N ASP A 729 11.75 3.05 -23.37
CA ASP A 729 10.67 3.69 -22.60
C ASP A 729 10.10 4.96 -23.26
N SER A 730 10.77 5.43 -24.32
CA SER A 730 10.24 6.48 -25.20
C SER A 730 9.20 5.98 -26.21
N GLY A 731 8.92 4.68 -26.24
CA GLY A 731 8.08 4.00 -27.23
C GLY A 731 8.80 3.70 -28.56
N ASN A 732 10.05 4.15 -28.74
CA ASN A 732 10.81 3.91 -29.95
C ASN A 732 11.39 2.48 -29.96
N LEU A 733 11.08 1.69 -30.99
CA LEU A 733 11.68 0.39 -31.25
C LEU A 733 12.93 0.59 -32.10
N VAL A 734 14.09 0.11 -31.64
CA VAL A 734 15.39 0.38 -32.25
C VAL A 734 16.17 -0.89 -32.58
N LEU A 735 16.93 -0.85 -33.68
CA LEU A 735 17.93 -1.86 -34.04
C LEU A 735 19.32 -1.28 -33.79
N ALA A 736 20.17 -1.99 -33.03
CA ALA A 736 21.49 -1.51 -32.63
C ALA A 736 22.62 -2.44 -33.12
N ASP A 737 23.75 -1.87 -33.52
CA ASP A 737 24.99 -2.61 -33.75
C ASP A 737 25.72 -2.91 -32.42
N ALA A 738 26.57 -3.93 -32.41
CA ALA A 738 27.36 -4.32 -31.24
C ALA A 738 28.43 -3.28 -30.84
N SER A 739 28.81 -2.35 -31.73
CA SER A 739 29.85 -1.36 -31.46
C SER A 739 29.39 -0.12 -30.68
N SER A 740 28.08 0.17 -30.61
CA SER A 740 27.56 1.34 -29.89
C SER A 740 26.08 1.23 -29.51
N SER A 741 25.79 1.38 -28.22
CA SER A 741 24.41 1.45 -27.69
C SER A 741 23.71 2.80 -27.96
N SER A 742 24.39 3.77 -28.58
CA SER A 742 23.88 5.12 -28.84
C SER A 742 23.76 5.48 -30.32
N ASN A 743 23.99 4.53 -31.23
CA ASN A 743 23.87 4.74 -32.68
C ASN A 743 22.97 3.67 -33.32
N PHE A 744 21.72 4.01 -33.57
CA PHE A 744 20.70 3.05 -34.05
C PHE A 744 20.71 2.92 -35.57
N LEU A 745 20.80 1.68 -36.06
CA LEU A 745 20.73 1.34 -37.49
C LEU A 745 19.34 1.64 -38.07
N TRP A 746 18.28 1.40 -37.28
CA TRP A 746 16.90 1.67 -37.63
C TRP A 746 16.08 2.01 -36.38
N GLU A 747 15.03 2.81 -36.56
CA GLU A 747 14.13 3.27 -35.49
C GLU A 747 12.69 3.37 -36.00
N SER A 748 11.71 2.89 -35.23
CA SER A 748 10.29 2.93 -35.62
C SER A 748 9.77 4.36 -35.78
N PHE A 749 10.17 5.29 -34.91
CA PHE A 749 9.68 6.67 -34.92
C PHE A 749 10.29 7.56 -36.00
N LYS A 750 11.15 7.02 -36.88
CA LYS A 750 11.43 7.65 -38.20
C LYS A 750 10.21 7.57 -39.13
N PHE A 751 9.28 6.66 -38.86
CA PHE A 751 8.04 6.39 -39.61
C PHE A 751 6.80 6.28 -38.67
N PRO A 752 6.47 7.33 -37.90
CA PRO A 752 5.39 7.29 -36.88
C PRO A 752 3.99 7.28 -37.51
N THR A 753 2.98 6.83 -36.76
CA THR A 753 1.56 7.00 -37.12
C THR A 753 1.03 8.38 -36.68
N ASP A 754 -0.16 8.76 -37.16
CA ASP A 754 -0.85 10.02 -36.82
C ASP A 754 -1.45 10.00 -35.39
N THR A 755 -0.69 9.52 -34.40
CA THR A 755 -1.11 9.30 -33.03
C THR A 755 -0.28 10.16 -32.07
N LEU A 756 -0.93 11.08 -31.36
CA LEU A 756 -0.29 11.99 -30.41
C LEU A 756 -0.48 11.50 -28.98
N LEU A 757 0.62 11.39 -28.22
CA LEU A 757 0.62 11.01 -26.81
C LEU A 757 0.67 12.24 -25.88
N PRO A 758 0.16 12.14 -24.64
CA PRO A 758 0.40 13.13 -23.59
C PRO A 758 1.90 13.36 -23.39
N GLY A 759 2.32 14.63 -23.35
CA GLY A 759 3.73 15.01 -23.15
C GLY A 759 4.63 14.89 -24.39
N GLN A 760 4.12 14.45 -25.54
CA GLN A 760 4.93 14.27 -26.74
C GLN A 760 5.29 15.60 -27.42
N VAL A 761 6.59 15.83 -27.65
CA VAL A 761 7.10 17.04 -28.31
C VAL A 761 6.96 16.91 -29.83
N LEU A 762 6.51 17.99 -30.49
CA LEU A 762 6.43 18.09 -31.94
C LEU A 762 7.52 19.02 -32.50
N GLU A 763 8.23 18.56 -33.53
CA GLU A 763 9.27 19.31 -34.22
C GLU A 763 8.83 19.71 -35.64
N GLN A 764 9.05 20.98 -36.01
CA GLN A 764 8.65 21.52 -37.31
C GLN A 764 9.72 21.24 -38.39
N THR A 765 9.63 20.08 -39.03
CA THR A 765 10.60 19.66 -40.07
C THR A 765 10.49 20.43 -41.40
N TYR A 766 9.31 20.99 -41.70
CA TYR A 766 9.05 21.85 -42.86
C TYR A 766 7.97 22.89 -42.48
N PRO A 767 7.80 24.00 -43.23
CA PRO A 767 6.89 25.09 -42.86
C PRO A 767 5.47 24.64 -42.48
N ASN A 768 4.93 23.62 -43.15
CA ASN A 768 3.61 23.04 -42.87
C ASN A 768 3.67 21.56 -42.42
N ARG A 769 4.79 21.07 -41.86
CA ARG A 769 4.95 19.64 -41.52
C ARG A 769 5.68 19.42 -40.19
N TRP A 770 4.90 19.07 -39.19
CA TRP A 770 5.36 18.64 -37.87
C TRP A 770 5.65 17.13 -37.86
N ARG A 771 6.62 16.69 -37.06
CA ARG A 771 6.83 15.28 -36.71
C ARG A 771 6.86 15.14 -35.19
N PRO A 772 6.34 14.04 -34.62
CA PRO A 772 6.60 13.71 -33.22
C PRO A 772 8.07 13.34 -33.03
N GLN A 773 8.69 13.84 -31.96
CA GLN A 773 9.96 13.30 -31.47
C GLN A 773 9.70 12.07 -30.59
N PRO A 774 10.71 11.19 -30.39
CA PRO A 774 10.70 10.22 -29.29
C PRO A 774 10.48 10.91 -27.95
N LEU A 775 9.73 10.27 -27.05
CA LEU A 775 9.54 10.78 -25.69
C LEU A 775 10.86 10.82 -24.93
N SER A 776 11.47 11.99 -24.85
CA SER A 776 12.58 12.28 -23.95
C SER A 776 12.04 12.46 -22.53
N ILE A 777 11.74 11.32 -21.87
CA ILE A 777 11.28 11.28 -20.48
C ILE A 777 12.44 11.65 -19.54
N SER A 778 12.74 12.95 -19.49
CA SER A 778 13.35 13.54 -18.31
C SER A 778 12.39 13.33 -17.13
N PRO A 779 12.86 12.80 -15.98
CA PRO A 779 12.04 12.70 -14.77
C PRO A 779 11.50 14.05 -14.24
N SER A 780 11.94 15.17 -14.81
CA SER A 780 11.69 16.54 -14.33
C SER A 780 10.30 17.13 -14.65
N HIS A 781 9.38 16.40 -15.29
CA HIS A 781 8.05 16.91 -15.66
C HIS A 781 6.86 16.10 -15.13
N TRP A 782 7.07 15.41 -14.01
CA TRP A 782 6.03 15.36 -12.97
C TRP A 782 6.46 16.32 -11.87
N GLU A 783 5.77 17.44 -11.69
CA GLU A 783 5.93 18.22 -10.45
C GLU A 783 5.42 17.36 -9.28
N PRO A 784 6.24 17.02 -8.28
CA PRO A 784 5.74 16.46 -7.04
C PRO A 784 5.14 17.61 -6.22
N VAL A 785 3.99 18.12 -6.67
CA VAL A 785 3.18 19.06 -5.89
C VAL A 785 2.60 18.29 -4.71
N CYS A 786 3.38 18.19 -3.64
CA CYS A 786 2.88 17.80 -2.34
C CYS A 786 1.87 18.87 -1.90
N ILE A 787 0.59 18.67 -2.20
CA ILE A 787 -0.53 19.51 -1.73
C ILE A 787 -0.75 19.23 -0.23
N VAL A 788 0.24 19.57 0.57
CA VAL A 788 0.14 19.60 2.02
C VAL A 788 -0.79 20.73 2.40
N LEU A 789 -2.03 20.37 2.76
CA LEU A 789 -2.95 21.17 3.56
C LEU A 789 -3.24 22.58 3.02
N ALA A 790 -3.82 22.66 1.82
CA ALA A 790 -4.28 23.92 1.22
C ALA A 790 -5.61 23.81 0.45
N ASN A 791 -6.50 22.85 0.77
CA ASN A 791 -7.79 22.71 0.08
C ASN A 791 -8.93 21.99 0.84
N SER A 792 -8.87 21.94 2.19
CA SER A 792 -9.90 21.30 3.04
C SER A 792 -11.33 21.82 2.78
N HIS A 793 -11.50 23.09 2.40
CA HIS A 793 -12.80 23.68 2.08
C HIS A 793 -13.34 23.41 0.66
N LEU A 794 -12.55 22.89 -0.29
CA LEU A 794 -13.04 22.64 -1.65
C LEU A 794 -13.46 21.18 -1.89
N TRP A 795 -12.82 20.20 -1.24
CA TRP A 795 -13.13 18.79 -1.44
C TRP A 795 -14.57 18.42 -1.02
N LEU A 796 -15.07 19.05 0.05
CA LEU A 796 -16.41 18.85 0.60
C LEU A 796 -17.56 19.19 -0.35
N ARG A 797 -17.34 19.95 -1.43
CA ARG A 797 -18.41 20.36 -2.35
C ARG A 797 -18.68 19.40 -3.52
N GLN A 798 -17.89 18.36 -3.71
CA GLN A 798 -18.05 17.46 -4.88
C GLN A 798 -18.75 16.12 -4.61
N GLN A 799 -18.88 15.66 -3.37
CA GLN A 799 -19.63 14.41 -3.08
C GLN A 799 -21.16 14.59 -3.04
N ALA A 800 -21.68 15.81 -2.92
CA ALA A 800 -23.12 16.08 -2.83
C ALA A 800 -23.89 16.00 -4.18
N ARG A 801 -23.36 15.32 -5.22
CA ARG A 801 -23.92 15.28 -6.59
C ARG A 801 -23.69 13.98 -7.40
N LEU A 802 -23.40 12.86 -6.75
CA LEU A 802 -23.41 11.51 -7.34
C LEU A 802 -24.20 10.55 -6.47
#